data_AF-A0A1Y4ACK2-F1
#
_entry.id   AF-A0A1Y4ACK2-F1
#
_cell.length_a   1.000
_cell.length_b   1.000
_cell.length_c   1.000
_cell.angle_alpha   90.00
_cell.angle_beta   90.00
_cell.angle_gamma   90.00
#
_symmetry.space_group_name_H-M   'P 1'
#
loop_
_entity.id
_entity.type
_entity.pdbx_description
1 polymer ?
#
loop_
_entity_poly.entity_id
_entity_poly.type
_entity_poly.pdbx_seq_one_letter_code
_entity_poly.pdbx_strand_id
1 'polypeptide(L)'
;MKKLLSLPPNLVNCFHDITYTDPEEWFCTSDPIGSKLGSGGGTAWLLQACRNEEKKDAMSADPNYQITADLNEWVGREKRILLHAGGQSRRLPAYAPSGKILTPIPVFRWGRGQRLTQNLLSLQIPLYEEIMQKAPESLHTLIASGDVYIRASKALQDIPEADVVCYGLWVDPELAKNHGVFVSSRKNPDQLAFMLQKPSVEKLGELMQDYLFLMDIGIWLLSDRAVDLLVKRSVDNGKLKFYDLYSDFGRALGTHPQVEDPELNQLTVAILPLPGGEFHHYGTSREMISSTLAIQNCVIDQRMIMHKKVKPHPAIFIQNAITHCPLTAENSNVWIENSYIGAKWNLHAQNILTGIPMNNWTLNVPEGCCIDIVPIGENDYAARPYGFNDAFRGALNQAETLYQGTSITKWLTDRGLNAEMIAHNEDLQSAQLFPVCHSTEELETVLRWMINEPDSANGKEIWSKAKKLSADELSADANLKRLTQQRETFRKDGWTSLSKNYERSVFYQLNLQEAAEEFARFNLPLPQPLPESTPLITRISDAMFRAKALQLQGANAEQVKHEEDTAFRLMREGLTSTVNHRQAPSLSIYADQIVWGRSPVRIDLAGGWTDTPPYSLMEGGNVVNIAIELNGQPPLQVYVKPSKTYNITLRSIDLGAMETVSTYDELRTFNRVGSPFSIPKAALVLAGFHPDFSIEHFNTLEKQLQSFGAGIEVTLLSAIPAGSGLGTSSILASTVLGAINDFCGLNWDKQEIGSRTLILEQLLTTGGGWQDQYGGVLQGVKLLQTQPGWNQEPMVRWLPEHLFTNDEYRKCHLLYYTGITRTAKGILAEIVRSMFLNSTEHLQLLGQMKQHALDLYDAILRNNFEETGRLIRKTWKQNQQLDAGTNPESVAALTQKVDDLCLGYKLPGAGGGGYLYMVAKDPEAALRIRKILMQNPPNNRARFVEMSLSDKGLEVSRS
;
A
#
# COMPACT_ATOMS: atom_id res chain seq x y z
N MET A 1 7.41 -13.60 9.43
CA MET A 1 7.36 -12.49 10.39
C MET A 1 6.02 -12.56 11.08
N LYS A 2 6.01 -13.02 12.32
CA LYS A 2 4.79 -13.23 13.11
C LYS A 2 4.33 -11.92 13.77
N LYS A 3 3.02 -11.72 13.84
CA LYS A 3 2.36 -10.57 14.49
C LYS A 3 1.71 -11.03 15.78
N LEU A 4 2.05 -10.40 16.90
CA LEU A 4 1.63 -10.79 18.24
C LEU A 4 0.75 -9.68 18.82
N LEU A 5 -0.45 -10.01 19.29
CA LEU A 5 -1.44 -9.06 19.78
C LEU A 5 -1.80 -9.33 21.24
N SER A 6 -1.73 -8.30 22.08
CA SER A 6 -2.42 -8.29 23.37
C SER A 6 -3.84 -7.75 23.15
N LEU A 7 -4.87 -8.54 23.44
CA LEU A 7 -6.28 -8.25 23.17
C LEU A 7 -7.14 -8.37 24.45
N PRO A 8 -8.37 -7.79 24.46
CA PRO A 8 -9.36 -8.11 25.48
C PRO A 8 -9.66 -9.62 25.52
N PRO A 9 -9.91 -10.22 26.71
CA PRO A 9 -10.07 -11.68 26.87
C PRO A 9 -11.16 -12.32 25.98
N ASN A 10 -12.28 -11.63 25.79
CA ASN A 10 -13.38 -12.11 24.96
C ASN A 10 -13.03 -12.17 23.46
N LEU A 11 -12.16 -11.26 23.01
CA LEU A 11 -11.75 -11.14 21.62
C LEU A 11 -10.77 -12.24 21.23
N VAL A 12 -9.87 -12.66 22.12
CA VAL A 12 -8.85 -13.70 21.86
C VAL A 12 -9.44 -14.93 21.19
N ASN A 13 -10.54 -15.47 21.75
CA ASN A 13 -11.13 -16.73 21.28
C ASN A 13 -11.90 -16.62 19.95
N CYS A 14 -12.18 -15.41 19.47
CA CYS A 14 -12.94 -15.21 18.24
C CYS A 14 -12.25 -14.29 17.23
N PHE A 15 -11.03 -13.82 17.53
CA PHE A 15 -10.28 -12.90 16.69
C PHE A 15 -10.11 -13.44 15.26
N HIS A 16 -9.63 -14.68 15.12
CA HIS A 16 -9.44 -15.32 13.82
C HIS A 16 -10.77 -15.53 13.07
N ASP A 17 -11.83 -15.91 13.81
CA ASP A 17 -13.16 -16.11 13.22
C ASP A 17 -13.74 -14.83 12.62
N ILE A 18 -13.53 -13.67 13.27
CA ILE A 18 -14.12 -12.40 12.86
C ILE A 18 -13.22 -11.58 11.92
N THR A 19 -11.90 -11.82 11.95
CA THR A 19 -10.93 -11.09 11.10
C THR A 19 -10.47 -11.90 9.90
N TYR A 20 -10.74 -13.21 9.87
CA TYR A 20 -10.29 -14.14 8.83
C TYR A 20 -8.76 -14.14 8.64
N THR A 21 -8.02 -13.86 9.71
CA THR A 21 -6.55 -13.83 9.71
C THR A 21 -5.96 -15.23 9.91
N ASP A 22 -4.82 -15.49 9.26
CA ASP A 22 -4.09 -16.75 9.37
C ASP A 22 -3.48 -16.93 10.78
N PRO A 23 -3.83 -17.99 11.53
CA PRO A 23 -3.25 -18.28 12.84
C PRO A 23 -1.73 -18.52 12.83
N GLU A 24 -1.15 -18.90 11.69
CA GLU A 24 0.31 -19.07 11.57
C GLU A 24 1.03 -17.71 11.57
N GLU A 25 0.40 -16.69 10.99
CA GLU A 25 0.96 -15.34 10.95
C GLU A 25 0.62 -14.51 12.19
N TRP A 26 -0.52 -14.79 12.83
CA TRP A 26 -1.10 -13.97 13.89
C TRP A 26 -1.27 -14.78 15.17
N PHE A 27 -0.63 -14.33 16.24
CA PHE A 27 -0.86 -14.84 17.58
C PHE A 27 -1.54 -13.77 18.44
N CYS A 28 -2.54 -14.15 19.21
CA CYS A 28 -3.20 -13.24 20.14
C CYS A 28 -3.41 -13.87 21.52
N THR A 29 -3.29 -13.05 22.57
CA THR A 29 -3.59 -13.45 23.94
C THR A 29 -4.09 -12.25 24.74
N SER A 30 -4.57 -12.49 25.96
CA SER A 30 -4.89 -11.44 26.91
C SER A 30 -3.97 -11.54 28.13
N ASP A 31 -3.86 -10.45 28.89
CA ASP A 31 -3.27 -10.52 30.23
C ASP A 31 -4.01 -11.59 31.07
N PRO A 32 -3.32 -12.29 31.99
CA PRO A 32 -3.94 -13.26 32.88
C PRO A 32 -5.10 -12.63 33.67
N ILE A 33 -6.21 -13.35 33.80
CA ILE A 33 -7.42 -12.86 34.49
C ILE A 33 -7.04 -12.39 35.90
N GLY A 34 -7.46 -11.16 36.25
CA GLY A 34 -7.20 -10.55 37.56
C GLY A 34 -5.78 -9.98 37.76
N SER A 35 -4.90 -10.06 36.75
CA SER A 35 -3.55 -9.49 36.79
C SER A 35 -3.43 -8.32 35.81
N LYS A 36 -2.84 -7.21 36.24
CA LYS A 36 -2.39 -6.13 35.35
C LYS A 36 -0.89 -6.24 35.22
N LEU A 37 -0.38 -6.54 34.02
CA LEU A 37 1.04 -6.79 33.82
C LEU A 37 1.83 -5.54 33.38
N GLY A 38 1.14 -4.47 32.98
CA GLY A 38 1.79 -3.30 32.38
C GLY A 38 2.31 -3.61 30.97
N SER A 39 2.76 -2.60 30.24
CA SER A 39 3.18 -2.79 28.84
C SER A 39 4.47 -3.63 28.70
N GLY A 40 5.40 -3.53 29.66
CA GLY A 40 6.61 -4.37 29.70
C GLY A 40 6.31 -5.81 30.10
N GLY A 41 5.55 -6.00 31.18
CA GLY A 41 5.14 -7.34 31.64
C GLY A 41 4.20 -8.04 30.65
N GLY A 42 3.32 -7.30 29.99
CA GLY A 42 2.48 -7.79 28.89
C GLY A 42 3.30 -8.24 27.69
N THR A 43 4.40 -7.54 27.37
CA THR A 43 5.34 -7.97 26.31
C THR A 43 5.97 -9.32 26.68
N ALA A 44 6.46 -9.45 27.91
CA ALA A 44 7.05 -10.70 28.39
C ALA A 44 6.05 -11.86 28.35
N TRP A 45 4.81 -11.62 28.77
CA TRP A 45 3.73 -12.59 28.70
C TRP A 45 3.43 -13.03 27.27
N LEU A 46 3.26 -12.06 26.36
CA LEU A 46 2.90 -12.31 24.97
C LEU A 46 3.95 -13.15 24.24
N LEU A 47 5.24 -12.86 24.45
CA LEU A 47 6.36 -13.66 23.93
C LEU A 47 6.36 -15.08 24.51
N GLN A 48 6.20 -15.21 25.83
CA GLN A 48 6.20 -16.51 26.49
C GLN A 48 5.01 -17.37 26.09
N ALA A 49 3.82 -16.78 25.96
CA ALA A 49 2.60 -17.47 25.56
C ALA A 49 2.71 -18.00 24.12
N CYS A 50 3.18 -17.18 23.18
CA CYS A 50 3.41 -17.57 21.78
C CYS A 50 4.39 -18.74 21.68
N ARG A 51 5.56 -18.64 22.34
CA ARG A 51 6.55 -19.72 22.38
C ARG A 51 5.97 -21.02 22.94
N ASN A 52 5.18 -20.93 24.01
CA ASN A 52 4.60 -22.10 24.65
C ASN A 52 3.54 -22.77 23.76
N GLU A 53 2.81 -22.02 22.95
CA GLU A 53 1.87 -22.58 21.97
C GLU A 53 2.61 -23.34 20.88
N GLU A 54 3.64 -22.75 20.27
CA GLU A 54 4.48 -23.41 19.25
C GLU A 54 5.14 -24.70 19.80
N LYS A 55 5.51 -24.71 21.09
CA LYS A 55 6.06 -25.90 21.75
C LYS A 55 5.00 -26.96 22.07
N LYS A 56 3.73 -26.60 22.29
CA LYS A 56 2.67 -27.59 22.53
C LYS A 56 2.40 -28.45 21.29
N ASP A 57 2.60 -27.88 20.10
CA ASP A 57 2.52 -28.62 18.83
C ASP A 57 3.75 -29.52 18.59
N ALA A 58 4.84 -29.30 19.33
CA ALA A 58 6.07 -30.10 19.31
C ALA A 58 6.25 -30.88 20.62
N MET A 59 5.68 -32.10 20.74
CA MET A 59 5.75 -32.97 21.93
C MET A 59 7.08 -32.89 22.73
N SER A 60 7.07 -32.32 23.94
CA SER A 60 7.56 -32.93 25.20
C SER A 60 7.41 -31.96 26.38
N ALA A 61 7.03 -32.52 27.53
CA ALA A 61 6.76 -31.82 28.78
C ALA A 61 8.01 -31.71 29.66
N ASP A 62 8.23 -30.55 30.27
CA ASP A 62 8.84 -30.43 31.62
C ASP A 62 8.32 -29.15 32.33
N PRO A 63 7.58 -29.28 33.45
CA PRO A 63 7.07 -28.15 34.23
C PRO A 63 8.12 -27.36 35.02
N ASN A 64 9.40 -27.79 35.05
CA ASN A 64 10.46 -27.18 35.87
C ASN A 64 11.61 -26.52 35.08
N TYR A 65 11.41 -26.20 33.80
CA TYR A 65 12.47 -25.69 32.93
C TYR A 65 12.69 -24.16 33.04
N GLN A 66 13.95 -23.71 33.19
CA GLN A 66 14.32 -22.31 33.44
C GLN A 66 13.87 -21.35 32.32
N ILE A 67 13.34 -20.18 32.73
CA ILE A 67 12.49 -19.28 31.93
C ILE A 67 13.23 -18.48 30.84
N THR A 68 14.52 -18.17 31.00
CA THR A 68 15.20 -17.09 30.24
C THR A 68 16.11 -17.54 29.10
N ALA A 69 16.98 -18.56 29.28
CA ALA A 69 18.04 -18.88 28.31
C ALA A 69 17.53 -19.35 26.93
N ASP A 70 16.42 -20.08 26.90
CA ASP A 70 15.79 -20.60 25.67
C ASP A 70 14.88 -19.56 24.98
N LEU A 71 14.52 -18.46 25.66
CA LEU A 71 13.71 -17.40 25.05
C LEU A 71 14.50 -16.60 24.02
N ASN A 72 15.74 -16.22 24.34
CA ASN A 72 16.57 -15.41 23.42
C ASN A 72 16.89 -16.16 22.13
N GLU A 73 17.20 -17.46 22.24
CA GLU A 73 17.41 -18.29 21.05
C GLU A 73 16.14 -18.34 20.19
N TRP A 74 14.96 -18.44 20.80
CA TRP A 74 13.69 -18.43 20.09
C TRP A 74 13.35 -17.07 19.46
N VAL A 75 13.62 -15.96 20.17
CA VAL A 75 13.41 -14.60 19.66
C VAL A 75 14.31 -14.35 18.44
N GLY A 76 15.59 -14.73 18.52
CA GLY A 76 16.55 -14.55 17.42
C GLY A 76 16.30 -15.37 16.15
N ARG A 77 15.30 -16.26 16.12
CA ARG A 77 14.97 -17.07 14.91
C ARG A 77 14.27 -16.26 13.83
N GLU A 78 13.47 -15.27 14.20
CA GLU A 78 12.73 -14.44 13.25
C GLU A 78 12.32 -13.10 13.82
N LYS A 79 12.05 -12.15 12.91
CA LYS A 79 11.48 -10.84 13.23
C LYS A 79 10.01 -10.96 13.63
N ARG A 80 9.58 -10.17 14.62
CA ARG A 80 8.21 -10.13 15.16
C ARG A 80 7.74 -8.71 15.43
N ILE A 81 6.43 -8.50 15.28
CA ILE A 81 5.75 -7.23 15.58
C ILE A 81 4.75 -7.48 16.70
N LEU A 82 4.87 -6.75 17.81
CA LEU A 82 4.01 -6.85 18.99
C LEU A 82 3.15 -5.58 19.09
N LEU A 83 1.83 -5.73 19.17
CA LEU A 83 0.91 -4.61 19.41
C LEU A 83 0.16 -4.79 20.73
N HIS A 84 0.22 -3.76 21.57
CA HIS A 84 -0.52 -3.73 22.83
C HIS A 84 -1.89 -3.08 22.65
N ALA A 85 -2.96 -3.89 22.72
CA ALA A 85 -4.34 -3.44 22.54
C ALA A 85 -5.33 -3.93 23.61
N GLY A 86 -4.86 -4.69 24.61
CA GLY A 86 -5.70 -5.34 25.64
C GLY A 86 -6.13 -4.46 26.82
N GLY A 87 -5.87 -3.15 26.78
CA GLY A 87 -6.27 -2.25 27.85
C GLY A 87 -7.79 -2.13 28.00
N GLN A 88 -8.26 -1.82 29.22
CA GLN A 88 -9.71 -1.68 29.55
C GLN A 88 -10.47 -0.65 28.70
N SER A 89 -9.76 0.22 27.97
CA SER A 89 -10.36 1.16 27.00
C SER A 89 -11.48 2.05 27.56
N ARG A 90 -11.38 2.39 28.87
CA ARG A 90 -12.39 3.14 29.64
C ARG A 90 -12.90 4.41 28.94
N ARG A 91 -12.01 5.14 28.26
CA ARG A 91 -12.31 6.43 27.61
C ARG A 91 -12.82 6.32 26.17
N LEU A 92 -12.94 5.11 25.64
CA LEU A 92 -13.60 4.82 24.37
C LEU A 92 -14.56 3.62 24.56
N PRO A 93 -15.68 3.80 25.29
CA PRO A 93 -16.57 2.70 25.64
C PRO A 93 -17.04 1.90 24.42
N ALA A 94 -17.50 2.55 23.35
CA ALA A 94 -18.05 1.90 22.14
C ALA A 94 -17.19 0.77 21.56
N TYR A 95 -15.86 0.88 21.66
CA TYR A 95 -14.93 -0.12 21.11
C TYR A 95 -14.20 -0.93 22.19
N ALA A 96 -14.52 -0.73 23.47
CA ALA A 96 -13.92 -1.52 24.56
C ALA A 96 -14.20 -3.04 24.41
N PRO A 97 -15.43 -3.50 24.12
CA PRO A 97 -15.70 -4.93 23.98
C PRO A 97 -15.07 -5.57 22.73
N SER A 98 -14.98 -4.82 21.62
CA SER A 98 -14.44 -5.34 20.35
C SER A 98 -12.94 -5.08 20.16
N GLY A 99 -12.32 -4.34 21.07
CA GLY A 99 -10.91 -3.92 21.00
C GLY A 99 -10.70 -2.70 20.09
N LYS A 100 -9.93 -1.72 20.58
CA LYS A 100 -9.63 -0.48 19.84
C LYS A 100 -8.98 -0.72 18.47
N ILE A 101 -8.15 -1.75 18.35
CA ILE A 101 -7.47 -2.07 17.09
C ILE A 101 -8.45 -2.49 15.99
N LEU A 102 -9.65 -2.96 16.35
CA LEU A 102 -10.70 -3.32 15.41
C LEU A 102 -11.72 -2.19 15.19
N THR A 103 -11.46 -0.98 15.70
CA THR A 103 -12.26 0.21 15.38
C THR A 103 -12.25 0.42 13.86
N PRO A 104 -13.43 0.40 13.20
CA PRO A 104 -13.53 0.67 11.77
C PRO A 104 -13.07 2.10 11.47
N ILE A 105 -12.34 2.29 10.36
CA ILE A 105 -11.82 3.59 9.97
C ILE A 105 -12.35 3.96 8.58
N PRO A 106 -12.95 5.15 8.39
CA PRO A 106 -13.46 5.55 7.08
C PRO A 106 -12.37 5.57 6.03
N VAL A 107 -12.72 5.12 4.82
CA VAL A 107 -11.85 5.25 3.66
C VAL A 107 -11.51 6.72 3.44
N PHE A 108 -10.24 7.01 3.27
CA PHE A 108 -9.70 8.33 3.05
C PHE A 108 -10.13 8.81 1.67
N ARG A 109 -10.75 9.99 1.59
CA ARG A 109 -11.27 10.57 0.33
C ARG A 109 -10.22 10.77 -0.77
N TRP A 110 -8.95 10.82 -0.39
CA TRP A 110 -7.79 10.98 -1.26
C TRP A 110 -7.03 9.66 -1.46
N GLY A 111 -7.35 8.62 -0.68
CA GLY A 111 -6.69 7.33 -0.75
C GLY A 111 -7.29 6.46 -1.86
N ARG A 112 -6.45 5.65 -2.51
CA ARG A 112 -6.86 4.70 -3.54
C ARG A 112 -6.45 3.28 -3.14
N GLY A 113 -7.27 2.31 -3.47
CA GLY A 113 -7.09 0.91 -3.09
C GLY A 113 -7.33 0.64 -1.61
N GLN A 114 -8.03 1.53 -0.90
CA GLN A 114 -8.44 1.27 0.48
C GLN A 114 -9.66 0.35 0.53
N ARG A 115 -9.74 -0.44 1.61
CA ARG A 115 -10.79 -1.42 1.84
C ARG A 115 -11.95 -0.79 2.59
N LEU A 116 -13.18 -1.14 2.26
CA LEU A 116 -14.34 -0.67 3.03
C LEU A 116 -14.38 -1.34 4.42
N THR A 117 -13.73 -2.50 4.54
CA THR A 117 -13.62 -3.32 5.74
C THR A 117 -12.48 -2.88 6.67
N GLN A 118 -11.70 -1.87 6.29
CA GLN A 118 -10.50 -1.47 7.01
C GLN A 118 -10.80 -1.00 8.46
N ASN A 119 -9.86 -1.31 9.33
CA ASN A 119 -9.84 -0.94 10.73
C ASN A 119 -8.45 -0.40 11.12
N LEU A 120 -8.34 0.08 12.36
CA LEU A 120 -7.08 0.66 12.87
C LEU A 120 -5.88 -0.30 12.70
N LEU A 121 -6.04 -1.59 13.02
CA LEU A 121 -4.99 -2.60 12.85
C LEU A 121 -4.49 -2.67 11.41
N SER A 122 -5.41 -2.83 10.45
CA SER A 122 -5.08 -2.96 9.03
C SER A 122 -4.34 -1.74 8.46
N LEU A 123 -4.53 -0.56 9.05
CA LEU A 123 -3.83 0.67 8.67
C LEU A 123 -2.44 0.80 9.33
N GLN A 124 -2.26 0.23 10.52
CA GLN A 124 -0.99 0.29 11.29
C GLN A 124 0.08 -0.66 10.73
N ILE A 125 -0.30 -1.91 10.43
CA ILE A 125 0.65 -2.98 10.07
C ILE A 125 1.60 -2.63 8.92
N PRO A 126 1.14 -2.02 7.80
CA PRO A 126 2.01 -1.72 6.67
C PRO A 126 3.27 -0.93 7.05
N LEU A 127 3.15 0.06 7.93
CA LEU A 127 4.28 0.86 8.39
C LEU A 127 5.22 0.04 9.28
N TYR A 128 4.68 -0.80 10.16
CA TYR A 128 5.47 -1.62 11.07
C TYR A 128 6.26 -2.70 10.32
N GLU A 129 5.67 -3.29 9.28
CA GLU A 129 6.36 -4.21 8.39
C GLU A 129 7.48 -3.51 7.62
N GLU A 130 7.26 -2.29 7.13
CA GLU A 130 8.29 -1.49 6.45
C GLU A 130 9.47 -1.17 7.39
N ILE A 131 9.18 -0.77 8.63
CA ILE A 131 10.20 -0.53 9.67
C ILE A 131 10.99 -1.82 9.94
N MET A 132 10.31 -2.95 10.14
CA MET A 132 10.99 -4.22 10.43
C MET A 132 11.80 -4.76 9.25
N GLN A 133 11.38 -4.51 8.01
CA GLN A 133 12.17 -4.85 6.82
C GLN A 133 13.46 -4.03 6.75
N LYS A 134 13.45 -2.77 7.20
CA LYS A 134 14.64 -1.91 7.30
C LYS A 134 15.49 -2.16 8.55
N ALA A 135 14.94 -2.81 9.57
CA ALA A 135 15.67 -3.05 10.81
C ALA A 135 16.91 -3.94 10.56
N PRO A 136 18.04 -3.70 11.25
CA PRO A 136 19.20 -4.59 11.21
C PRO A 136 18.88 -6.03 11.64
N GLU A 137 19.80 -6.97 11.36
CA GLU A 137 19.65 -8.37 11.78
C GLU A 137 19.70 -8.54 13.31
N SER A 138 20.29 -7.59 14.05
CA SER A 138 20.32 -7.61 15.52
C SER A 138 18.97 -7.29 16.18
N LEU A 139 18.03 -6.70 15.43
CA LEU A 139 16.75 -6.21 15.94
C LEU A 139 15.58 -7.09 15.47
N HIS A 140 15.16 -8.01 16.34
CA HIS A 140 14.10 -8.97 16.04
C HIS A 140 12.71 -8.58 16.55
N THR A 141 12.59 -7.63 17.47
CA THR A 141 11.32 -7.33 18.14
C THR A 141 10.90 -5.87 17.95
N LEU A 142 9.75 -5.63 17.32
CA LEU A 142 9.07 -4.33 17.33
C LEU A 142 7.94 -4.35 18.36
N ILE A 143 7.88 -3.34 19.23
CA ILE A 143 6.76 -3.10 20.14
C ILE A 143 6.05 -1.82 19.70
N ALA A 144 4.73 -1.91 19.51
CA ALA A 144 3.87 -0.80 19.10
C ALA A 144 2.63 -0.64 20.01
N SER A 145 2.14 0.60 20.14
CA SER A 145 0.82 0.85 20.72
C SER A 145 -0.30 0.51 19.72
N GLY A 146 -1.37 -0.12 20.21
CA GLY A 146 -2.55 -0.46 19.42
C GLY A 146 -3.54 0.69 19.21
N ASP A 147 -3.43 1.81 19.92
CA ASP A 147 -4.41 2.90 19.89
C ASP A 147 -3.95 4.19 19.19
N VAL A 148 -2.88 4.10 18.39
CA VAL A 148 -2.34 5.22 17.61
C VAL A 148 -2.19 4.83 16.15
N TYR A 149 -2.62 5.70 15.23
CA TYR A 149 -2.31 5.55 13.82
C TYR A 149 -1.18 6.50 13.44
N ILE A 150 -0.09 5.93 12.92
CA ILE A 150 1.10 6.67 12.52
C ILE A 150 1.20 6.64 11.00
N ARG A 151 1.47 7.81 10.39
CA ARG A 151 1.74 7.92 8.96
C ARG A 151 3.12 8.52 8.73
N ALA A 152 3.90 7.94 7.82
CA ALA A 152 5.11 8.58 7.31
C ALA A 152 4.79 9.20 5.94
N SER A 153 4.98 10.52 5.79
CA SER A 153 4.79 11.21 4.50
C SER A 153 6.06 11.22 3.63
N LYS A 154 7.18 10.75 4.17
CA LYS A 154 8.48 10.63 3.51
C LYS A 154 9.05 9.24 3.72
N ALA A 155 9.99 8.85 2.86
CA ALA A 155 10.70 7.57 2.98
C ALA A 155 11.36 7.42 4.36
N LEU A 156 11.31 6.21 4.90
CA LEU A 156 11.95 5.88 6.17
C LEU A 156 13.47 5.95 6.06
N GLN A 157 14.11 6.51 7.08
CA GLN A 157 15.57 6.52 7.24
C GLN A 157 16.12 5.11 7.50
N ASP A 158 17.43 4.96 7.36
CA ASP A 158 18.10 3.74 7.77
C ASP A 158 18.12 3.64 9.30
N ILE A 159 17.99 2.41 9.79
CA ILE A 159 17.88 2.12 11.22
C ILE A 159 19.28 1.78 11.73
N PRO A 160 19.82 2.51 12.73
CA PRO A 160 21.17 2.28 13.24
C PRO A 160 21.22 1.00 14.07
N GLU A 161 22.42 0.42 14.16
CA GLU A 161 22.72 -0.65 15.11
C GLU A 161 22.70 -0.10 16.54
N ALA A 162 21.80 -0.63 17.37
CA ALA A 162 21.69 -0.32 18.80
C ALA A 162 20.90 -1.45 19.51
N ASP A 163 21.03 -1.55 20.84
CA ASP A 163 20.23 -2.52 21.60
C ASP A 163 18.74 -2.14 21.63
N VAL A 164 18.43 -0.83 21.61
CA VAL A 164 17.08 -0.27 21.54
C VAL A 164 17.05 0.90 20.56
N VAL A 165 16.07 0.92 19.65
CA VAL A 165 15.80 2.06 18.77
C VAL A 165 14.39 2.56 19.00
N CYS A 166 14.25 3.82 19.40
CA CYS A 166 12.95 4.44 19.65
C CYS A 166 12.60 5.42 18.53
N TYR A 167 11.40 5.33 17.98
CA TYR A 167 10.91 6.36 17.07
C TYR A 167 10.21 7.48 17.81
N GLY A 168 10.42 8.71 17.35
CA GLY A 168 9.71 9.87 17.87
C GLY A 168 9.36 10.91 16.83
N LEU A 169 8.61 11.92 17.25
CA LEU A 169 8.22 13.05 16.42
C LEU A 169 8.67 14.38 17.02
N TRP A 170 9.09 15.27 16.13
CA TRP A 170 9.27 16.68 16.46
C TRP A 170 7.90 17.32 16.62
N VAL A 171 7.56 17.72 17.84
CA VAL A 171 6.31 18.40 18.17
C VAL A 171 6.57 19.56 19.12
N ASP A 172 5.62 20.49 19.17
CA ASP A 172 5.65 21.56 20.17
C ASP A 172 5.51 21.00 21.59
N PRO A 173 6.16 21.63 22.60
CA PRO A 173 6.07 21.19 24.00
C PRO A 173 4.64 21.01 24.54
N GLU A 174 3.69 21.78 24.01
CA GLU A 174 2.27 21.72 24.40
C GLU A 174 1.62 20.38 24.04
N LEU A 175 2.02 19.77 22.92
CA LEU A 175 1.60 18.43 22.52
C LEU A 175 2.35 17.37 23.33
N ALA A 176 3.65 17.57 23.55
CA ALA A 176 4.52 16.60 24.25
C ALA A 176 4.12 16.34 25.71
N LYS A 177 3.47 17.30 26.40
CA LYS A 177 3.14 17.20 27.84
C LYS A 177 2.27 15.99 28.21
N ASN A 178 1.50 15.45 27.26
CA ASN A 178 0.60 14.32 27.49
C ASN A 178 1.23 12.96 27.18
N HIS A 179 2.47 12.94 26.66
CA HIS A 179 3.14 11.76 26.12
C HIS A 179 4.52 11.52 26.77
N GLY A 180 5.14 10.39 26.44
CA GLY A 180 6.56 10.17 26.71
C GLY A 180 7.40 11.11 25.84
N VAL A 181 8.53 11.58 26.37
CA VAL A 181 9.46 12.47 25.66
C VAL A 181 10.87 11.90 25.78
N PHE A 182 11.46 11.58 24.64
CA PHE A 182 12.88 11.25 24.53
C PHE A 182 13.69 12.54 24.53
N VAL A 183 14.72 12.58 25.36
CA VAL A 183 15.61 13.72 25.50
C VAL A 183 16.99 13.34 24.99
N SER A 184 17.53 14.09 24.04
CA SER A 184 18.88 13.91 23.52
C SER A 184 19.71 15.19 23.62
N SER A 185 21.03 15.05 23.74
CA SER A 185 21.91 16.22 23.76
C SER A 185 22.00 16.83 22.37
N ARG A 186 22.10 18.17 22.28
CA ARG A 186 22.39 18.85 21.00
C ARG A 186 23.69 18.38 20.32
N LYS A 187 24.64 17.81 21.07
CA LYS A 187 25.89 17.25 20.52
C LYS A 187 25.71 15.88 19.88
N ASN A 188 24.80 15.08 20.42
CA ASN A 188 24.51 13.70 19.98
C ASN A 188 22.98 13.54 19.87
N PRO A 189 22.35 14.11 18.82
CA PRO A 189 20.89 14.18 18.71
C PRO A 189 20.24 12.79 18.54
N ASP A 190 20.98 11.83 18.00
CA ASP A 190 20.49 10.48 17.68
C ASP A 190 20.66 9.48 18.84
N GLN A 191 21.22 9.91 19.97
CA GLN A 191 21.44 9.06 21.15
C GLN A 191 20.57 9.54 22.32
N LEU A 192 19.91 8.59 23.00
CA LEU A 192 19.10 8.92 24.17
C LEU A 192 19.98 9.37 25.34
N ALA A 193 19.71 10.56 25.86
CA ALA A 193 20.23 10.98 27.16
C ALA A 193 19.38 10.38 28.28
N PHE A 194 18.08 10.66 28.27
CA PHE A 194 17.11 10.11 29.21
C PHE A 194 15.68 10.29 28.69
N MET A 195 14.72 9.58 29.30
CA MET A 195 13.29 9.69 28.98
C MET A 195 12.54 10.43 30.09
N LEU A 196 11.56 11.25 29.70
CA LEU A 196 10.57 11.88 30.58
C LEU A 196 9.18 11.34 30.31
N GLN A 197 8.39 11.10 31.35
CA GLN A 197 7.00 10.67 31.21
C GLN A 197 6.05 11.83 31.56
N LYS A 198 5.29 12.30 30.57
CA LYS A 198 4.30 13.39 30.72
C LYS A 198 4.86 14.63 31.44
N PRO A 199 5.98 15.21 30.95
CA PRO A 199 6.61 16.36 31.59
C PRO A 199 5.73 17.61 31.50
N SER A 200 5.89 18.55 32.45
CA SER A 200 5.27 19.88 32.32
C SER A 200 5.96 20.71 31.23
N VAL A 201 5.23 21.68 30.67
CA VAL A 201 5.77 22.61 29.67
C VAL A 201 6.91 23.43 30.26
N GLU A 202 6.86 23.83 31.54
CA GLU A 202 7.96 24.53 32.18
C GLU A 202 9.22 23.66 32.23
N LYS A 203 9.07 22.38 32.58
CA LYS A 203 10.21 21.45 32.67
C LYS A 203 10.89 21.24 31.32
N LEU A 204 10.10 21.13 30.24
CA LEU A 204 10.64 21.09 28.88
C LEU A 204 11.38 22.40 28.55
N GLY A 205 10.79 23.55 28.90
CA GLY A 205 11.38 24.87 28.69
C GLY A 205 12.75 25.04 29.37
N GLU A 206 12.92 24.55 30.60
CA GLU A 206 14.21 24.57 31.30
C GLU A 206 15.30 23.79 30.54
N LEU A 207 14.94 22.65 29.96
CA LEU A 207 15.87 21.73 29.30
C LEU A 207 16.17 22.12 27.84
N MET A 208 15.35 22.99 27.21
CA MET A 208 15.47 23.38 25.79
C MET A 208 16.82 24.01 25.42
N GLN A 209 17.56 24.58 26.38
CA GLN A 209 18.85 25.21 26.10
C GLN A 209 19.90 24.18 25.65
N ASP A 210 19.96 23.03 26.32
CA ASP A 210 21.02 22.03 26.12
C ASP A 210 20.54 20.77 25.38
N TYR A 211 19.23 20.53 25.36
CA TYR A 211 18.63 19.30 24.87
C TYR A 211 17.64 19.52 23.72
N LEU A 212 17.41 18.42 22.99
CA LEU A 212 16.39 18.26 21.98
C LEU A 212 15.33 17.25 22.48
N PHE A 213 14.09 17.43 22.04
CA PHE A 213 12.95 16.61 22.47
C PHE A 213 12.28 15.95 21.29
N LEU A 214 12.06 14.65 21.41
CA LEU A 214 11.22 13.88 20.51
C LEU A 214 10.08 13.28 21.31
N MET A 215 8.84 13.55 20.89
CA MET A 215 7.68 12.90 21.47
C MET A 215 7.68 11.44 21.05
N ASP A 216 7.55 10.55 22.02
CA ASP A 216 7.42 9.11 21.80
C ASP A 216 6.11 8.81 21.06
N ILE A 217 6.22 8.09 19.95
CA ILE A 217 5.06 7.63 19.17
C ILE A 217 4.67 6.19 19.47
N GLY A 218 5.36 5.56 20.43
CA GLY A 218 5.10 4.20 20.88
C GLY A 218 5.52 3.16 19.84
N ILE A 219 6.64 3.37 19.13
CA ILE A 219 7.26 2.36 18.26
C ILE A 219 8.72 2.16 18.71
N TRP A 220 9.02 0.97 19.22
CA TRP A 220 10.31 0.61 19.81
C TRP A 220 10.84 -0.67 19.17
N LEU A 221 12.08 -0.66 18.70
CA LEU A 221 12.79 -1.84 18.23
C LEU A 221 13.75 -2.30 19.33
N LEU A 222 13.72 -3.58 19.65
CA LEU A 222 14.55 -4.18 20.68
C LEU A 222 15.39 -5.32 20.10
N SER A 223 16.65 -5.35 20.52
CA SER A 223 17.55 -6.48 20.35
C SER A 223 17.17 -7.62 21.30
N ASP A 224 17.66 -8.82 21.01
CA ASP A 224 17.41 -10.00 21.85
C ASP A 224 17.90 -9.78 23.29
N ARG A 225 19.03 -9.08 23.45
CA ARG A 225 19.56 -8.68 24.77
C ARG A 225 18.64 -7.72 25.51
N ALA A 226 18.07 -6.73 24.82
CA ALA A 226 17.12 -5.80 25.43
C ALA A 226 15.82 -6.51 25.84
N VAL A 227 15.34 -7.45 25.02
CA VAL A 227 14.18 -8.30 25.33
C VAL A 227 14.45 -9.17 26.57
N ASP A 228 15.62 -9.81 26.66
CA ASP A 228 16.00 -10.62 27.84
C ASP A 228 15.89 -9.83 29.14
N LEU A 229 16.46 -8.63 29.16
CA LEU A 229 16.44 -7.77 30.35
C LEU A 229 15.04 -7.27 30.67
N LEU A 230 14.24 -6.91 29.66
CA LEU A 230 12.83 -6.54 29.82
C LEU A 230 12.03 -7.68 30.47
N VAL A 231 12.21 -8.91 30.00
CA VAL A 231 11.56 -10.12 30.53
C VAL A 231 12.04 -10.41 31.95
N LYS A 232 13.35 -10.37 32.20
CA LYS A 232 13.95 -10.58 33.52
C LYS A 232 13.40 -9.61 34.56
N ARG A 233 13.20 -8.34 34.19
CA ARG A 233 12.63 -7.31 35.09
C ARG A 233 11.11 -7.41 35.24
N SER A 234 10.43 -8.09 34.33
CA SER A 234 9.00 -8.34 34.38
C SER A 234 8.61 -9.54 35.28
N VAL A 235 9.59 -10.29 35.80
CA VAL A 235 9.37 -11.48 36.63
C VAL A 235 9.89 -11.25 38.05
N ASP A 236 9.13 -11.71 39.04
CA ASP A 236 9.53 -11.79 40.44
C ASP A 236 9.14 -13.15 41.03
N ASN A 237 10.11 -13.87 41.61
CA ASN A 237 9.95 -15.23 42.15
C ASN A 237 9.23 -16.22 41.18
N GLY A 238 9.52 -16.11 39.88
CA GLY A 238 8.94 -16.96 38.84
C GLY A 238 7.51 -16.59 38.43
N LYS A 239 6.94 -15.50 38.96
CA LYS A 239 5.64 -14.95 38.54
C LYS A 239 5.82 -13.61 37.85
N LEU A 240 5.02 -13.34 36.83
CA LEU A 240 5.00 -12.03 36.18
C LEU A 240 4.45 -10.98 37.14
N LYS A 241 5.10 -9.82 37.19
CA LYS A 241 4.66 -8.65 37.94
C LYS A 241 4.28 -7.51 37.00
N PHE A 242 3.62 -6.49 37.54
CA PHE A 242 3.42 -5.24 36.83
C PHE A 242 4.79 -4.59 36.52
N TYR A 243 5.06 -4.38 35.24
CA TYR A 243 6.23 -3.66 34.76
C TYR A 243 5.86 -2.87 33.51
N ASP A 244 6.03 -1.55 33.53
CA ASP A 244 5.65 -0.69 32.42
C ASP A 244 6.85 -0.28 31.56
N LEU A 245 6.68 -0.37 30.23
CA LEU A 245 7.72 -0.04 29.26
C LEU A 245 8.12 1.43 29.35
N TYR A 246 7.18 2.33 29.64
CA TYR A 246 7.44 3.78 29.61
C TYR A 246 7.89 4.30 30.98
N SER A 247 7.22 3.92 32.08
CA SER A 247 7.57 4.43 33.41
C SER A 247 8.74 3.74 34.06
N ASP A 248 8.99 2.47 33.74
CA ASP A 248 10.00 1.67 34.45
C ASP A 248 11.19 1.38 33.53
N PHE A 249 10.96 0.72 32.39
CA PHE A 249 12.03 0.35 31.46
C PHE A 249 12.64 1.59 30.79
N GLY A 250 11.82 2.43 30.15
CA GLY A 250 12.28 3.61 29.40
C GLY A 250 13.05 4.63 30.24
N ARG A 251 12.71 4.78 31.51
CA ARG A 251 13.42 5.70 32.44
C ARG A 251 14.77 5.17 32.91
N ALA A 252 15.02 3.87 32.77
CA ALA A 252 16.32 3.23 33.01
C ALA A 252 17.24 3.26 31.78
N LEU A 253 16.77 3.77 30.64
CA LEU A 253 17.54 3.83 29.40
C LEU A 253 18.22 5.19 29.21
N GLY A 254 19.29 5.17 28.41
CA GLY A 254 20.04 6.35 27.97
C GLY A 254 21.36 6.54 28.70
N THR A 255 22.11 7.57 28.30
CA THR A 255 23.44 7.88 28.86
C THR A 255 23.40 8.51 30.26
N HIS A 256 22.27 9.12 30.63
CA HIS A 256 22.04 9.77 31.92
C HIS A 256 20.67 9.36 32.49
N PRO A 257 20.44 8.05 32.71
CA PRO A 257 19.13 7.50 33.02
C PRO A 257 18.56 8.05 34.34
N GLN A 258 17.23 8.10 34.45
CA GLN A 258 16.54 8.58 35.66
C GLN A 258 16.39 7.50 36.73
N VAL A 259 16.48 6.24 36.33
CA VAL A 259 16.40 5.07 37.20
C VAL A 259 17.72 4.29 37.08
N GLU A 260 18.35 4.03 38.22
CA GLU A 260 19.57 3.22 38.26
C GLU A 260 19.21 1.73 38.14
N ASP A 261 19.70 1.10 37.07
CA ASP A 261 19.66 -0.35 36.85
C ASP A 261 20.93 -0.74 36.07
N PRO A 262 21.95 -1.32 36.73
CA PRO A 262 23.27 -1.54 36.13
C PRO A 262 23.27 -2.36 34.84
N GLU A 263 22.28 -3.23 34.62
CA GLU A 263 22.18 -4.04 33.40
C GLU A 263 21.48 -3.25 32.28
N LEU A 264 20.37 -2.56 32.59
CA LEU A 264 19.64 -1.75 31.61
C LEU A 264 20.39 -0.49 31.18
N ASN A 265 21.12 0.15 32.10
CA ASN A 265 21.91 1.34 31.81
C ASN A 265 23.07 1.07 30.82
N GLN A 266 23.43 -0.21 30.60
CA GLN A 266 24.45 -0.61 29.61
C GLN A 266 23.88 -0.82 28.20
N LEU A 267 22.56 -0.74 28.01
CA LEU A 267 21.96 -0.85 26.69
C LEU A 267 22.25 0.40 25.87
N THR A 268 22.69 0.20 24.64
CA THR A 268 22.85 1.27 23.66
C THR A 268 21.48 1.67 23.12
N VAL A 269 21.15 2.96 23.15
CA VAL A 269 19.82 3.45 22.75
C VAL A 269 19.95 4.57 21.74
N ALA A 270 19.39 4.34 20.56
CA ALA A 270 19.25 5.32 19.50
C ALA A 270 17.81 5.86 19.43
N ILE A 271 17.67 7.12 19.02
CA ILE A 271 16.36 7.74 18.77
C ILE A 271 16.32 8.18 17.31
N LEU A 272 15.24 7.83 16.63
CA LEU A 272 15.01 8.21 15.24
C LEU A 272 13.76 9.08 15.11
N PRO A 273 13.85 10.27 14.49
CA PRO A 273 12.67 11.03 14.13
C PRO A 273 11.96 10.35 12.95
N LEU A 274 10.62 10.22 13.03
CA LEU A 274 9.85 9.73 11.88
C LEU A 274 9.71 10.84 10.81
N PRO A 275 10.27 10.68 9.60
CA PRO A 275 10.30 11.74 8.61
C PRO A 275 8.92 12.17 8.11
N GLY A 276 8.56 13.43 8.35
CA GLY A 276 7.23 13.95 8.01
C GLY A 276 6.11 13.14 8.66
N GLY A 277 6.36 12.59 9.84
CA GLY A 277 5.43 11.70 10.49
C GLY A 277 4.23 12.44 11.07
N GLU A 278 3.06 11.82 10.98
CA GLU A 278 1.81 12.27 11.57
C GLU A 278 1.40 11.29 12.68
N PHE A 279 0.89 11.83 13.78
CA PHE A 279 0.43 11.07 14.94
C PHE A 279 -1.05 11.30 15.17
N HIS A 280 -1.84 10.23 15.05
CA HIS A 280 -3.30 10.26 15.18
C HIS A 280 -3.73 9.34 16.32
N HIS A 281 -4.20 9.89 17.43
CA HIS A 281 -4.59 9.11 18.61
C HIS A 281 -6.04 8.64 18.51
N TYR A 282 -6.31 7.40 18.93
CA TYR A 282 -7.63 6.76 18.92
C TYR A 282 -8.02 6.23 20.31
N GLY A 283 -7.40 6.76 21.38
CA GLY A 283 -7.62 6.31 22.74
C GLY A 283 -8.87 6.87 23.44
N THR A 284 -9.51 7.90 22.89
CA THR A 284 -10.74 8.50 23.43
C THR A 284 -11.77 8.79 22.32
N SER A 285 -13.04 8.93 22.70
CA SER A 285 -14.15 9.33 21.83
C SER A 285 -13.85 10.57 20.98
N ARG A 286 -13.34 11.63 21.63
CA ARG A 286 -13.00 12.89 20.96
C ARG A 286 -11.84 12.73 19.98
N GLU A 287 -10.77 12.06 20.42
CA GLU A 287 -9.57 11.89 19.61
C GLU A 287 -9.87 11.07 18.36
N MET A 288 -10.66 9.98 18.46
CA MET A 288 -11.09 9.18 17.30
C MET A 288 -11.72 10.04 16.19
N ILE A 289 -12.66 10.93 16.53
CA ILE A 289 -13.32 11.80 15.56
C ILE A 289 -12.34 12.85 15.03
N SER A 290 -11.58 13.52 15.91
CA SER A 290 -10.66 14.58 15.50
C SER A 290 -9.49 14.08 14.65
N SER A 291 -8.93 12.92 14.97
CA SER A 291 -7.90 12.21 14.21
C SER A 291 -8.41 11.81 12.84
N THR A 292 -9.59 11.19 12.77
CA THR A 292 -10.22 10.83 11.49
C THR A 292 -10.50 12.06 10.63
N LEU A 293 -10.98 13.15 11.24
CA LEU A 293 -11.20 14.42 10.56
C LEU A 293 -9.90 15.03 10.01
N ALA A 294 -8.83 15.01 10.81
CA ALA A 294 -7.52 15.49 10.40
C ALA A 294 -7.00 14.69 9.19
N ILE A 295 -7.12 13.37 9.21
CA ILE A 295 -6.71 12.49 8.09
C ILE A 295 -7.55 12.77 6.84
N GLN A 296 -8.87 12.90 6.98
CA GLN A 296 -9.77 13.16 5.84
C GLN A 296 -9.50 14.50 5.16
N ASN A 297 -8.97 15.47 5.91
CA ASN A 297 -8.62 16.81 5.42
C ASN A 297 -7.10 17.03 5.28
N CYS A 298 -6.27 15.96 5.36
CA CYS A 298 -4.80 16.06 5.29
C CYS A 298 -4.32 16.41 3.88
N VAL A 299 -4.78 15.68 2.86
CA VAL A 299 -4.39 15.92 1.47
C VAL A 299 -5.45 16.75 0.79
N ILE A 300 -5.14 18.03 0.67
CA ILE A 300 -5.95 18.99 -0.04
C ILE A 300 -5.10 19.51 -1.21
N ASP A 301 -5.15 18.85 -2.36
CA ASP A 301 -4.63 19.48 -3.57
C ASP A 301 -5.49 20.73 -3.84
N GLN A 302 -4.92 21.90 -3.53
CA GLN A 302 -5.60 23.18 -3.69
C GLN A 302 -6.03 23.42 -5.15
N ARG A 303 -5.35 22.82 -6.13
CA ARG A 303 -5.73 22.86 -7.55
C ARG A 303 -7.03 22.10 -7.80
N MET A 304 -7.21 20.94 -7.14
CA MET A 304 -8.45 20.17 -7.18
C MET A 304 -9.61 20.90 -6.47
N ILE A 305 -9.37 21.66 -5.40
CA ILE A 305 -10.42 22.50 -4.77
C ILE A 305 -10.95 23.53 -5.76
N MET A 306 -10.06 24.30 -6.40
CA MET A 306 -10.48 25.38 -7.30
C MET A 306 -11.27 24.83 -8.50
N HIS A 307 -10.88 23.67 -9.03
CA HIS A 307 -11.56 23.05 -10.17
C HIS A 307 -12.82 22.25 -9.80
N LYS A 308 -12.92 21.65 -8.60
CA LYS A 308 -14.04 20.77 -8.20
C LYS A 308 -14.93 21.29 -7.06
N LYS A 309 -14.68 22.51 -6.53
CA LYS A 309 -15.44 23.12 -5.41
C LYS A 309 -15.58 22.19 -4.17
N VAL A 310 -14.52 21.44 -3.85
CA VAL A 310 -14.56 20.44 -2.77
C VAL A 310 -14.63 21.15 -1.41
N LYS A 311 -15.71 20.90 -0.65
CA LYS A 311 -15.87 21.41 0.72
C LYS A 311 -15.11 20.53 1.72
N PRO A 312 -14.57 21.08 2.83
CA PRO A 312 -13.98 20.31 3.90
C PRO A 312 -14.93 19.21 4.40
N HIS A 313 -14.38 18.05 4.78
CA HIS A 313 -15.19 16.98 5.38
C HIS A 313 -15.76 17.48 6.72
N PRO A 314 -17.08 17.38 6.98
CA PRO A 314 -17.62 17.65 8.31
C PRO A 314 -17.16 16.58 9.31
N ALA A 315 -17.17 16.87 10.61
CA ALA A 315 -16.91 15.88 11.66
C ALA A 315 -18.11 14.92 11.86
N ILE A 316 -18.59 14.33 10.77
CA ILE A 316 -19.74 13.43 10.70
C ILE A 316 -19.30 12.18 9.95
N PHE A 317 -19.28 11.04 10.63
CA PHE A 317 -18.83 9.77 10.08
C PHE A 317 -19.94 8.72 10.20
N ILE A 318 -20.28 8.09 9.09
CA ILE A 318 -21.29 7.01 9.03
C ILE A 318 -20.61 5.79 8.40
N GLN A 319 -20.61 4.67 9.12
CA GLN A 319 -19.93 3.45 8.71
C GLN A 319 -20.74 2.21 9.05
N ASN A 320 -20.82 1.24 8.14
CA ASN A 320 -21.58 0.00 8.38
C ASN A 320 -22.96 0.29 9.00
N ALA A 321 -23.66 1.30 8.52
CA ALA A 321 -24.85 1.84 9.17
C ALA A 321 -25.89 2.31 8.15
N ILE A 322 -27.15 2.25 8.55
CA ILE A 322 -28.29 2.72 7.77
C ILE A 322 -28.88 3.92 8.51
N THR A 323 -28.93 5.06 7.85
CA THR A 323 -29.39 6.32 8.44
C THR A 323 -30.50 6.94 7.60
N HIS A 324 -31.67 7.15 8.22
CA HIS A 324 -32.80 7.84 7.61
C HIS A 324 -33.04 9.25 8.20
N CYS A 325 -32.34 9.61 9.27
CA CYS A 325 -32.39 10.97 9.82
C CYS A 325 -31.53 11.93 8.98
N PRO A 326 -32.02 13.15 8.67
CA PRO A 326 -31.21 14.15 7.99
C PRO A 326 -30.12 14.67 8.94
N LEU A 327 -28.88 14.77 8.44
CA LEU A 327 -27.77 15.39 9.17
C LEU A 327 -27.44 16.74 8.56
N THR A 328 -27.27 17.75 9.40
CA THR A 328 -26.97 19.14 9.01
C THR A 328 -25.61 19.58 9.56
N ALA A 329 -25.22 20.83 9.31
CA ALA A 329 -24.00 21.40 9.86
C ALA A 329 -24.04 21.55 11.41
N GLU A 330 -25.23 21.50 12.02
CA GLU A 330 -25.42 21.56 13.47
C GLU A 330 -25.00 20.25 14.16
N ASN A 331 -25.00 19.12 13.43
CA ASN A 331 -24.59 17.81 13.92
C ASN A 331 -23.07 17.65 13.98
N SER A 332 -22.38 18.52 14.73
CA SER A 332 -20.92 18.44 14.84
C SER A 332 -20.46 17.25 15.67
N ASN A 333 -19.34 16.62 15.28
CA ASN A 333 -18.72 15.50 16.00
C ASN A 333 -19.65 14.29 16.22
N VAL A 334 -20.27 13.81 15.13
CA VAL A 334 -21.17 12.66 15.14
C VAL A 334 -20.48 11.44 14.52
N TRP A 335 -20.55 10.31 15.21
CA TRP A 335 -20.03 9.03 14.75
C TRP A 335 -21.14 7.97 14.83
N ILE A 336 -21.56 7.44 13.68
CA ILE A 336 -22.59 6.41 13.59
C ILE A 336 -21.96 5.17 12.97
N GLU A 337 -21.87 4.09 13.74
CA GLU A 337 -21.25 2.85 13.30
C GLU A 337 -22.09 1.63 13.69
N ASN A 338 -22.15 0.62 12.82
CA ASN A 338 -22.88 -0.62 13.09
C ASN A 338 -24.32 -0.40 13.60
N SER A 339 -25.03 0.57 13.04
CA SER A 339 -26.27 1.07 13.63
C SER A 339 -27.35 1.32 12.60
N TYR A 340 -28.61 1.08 13.00
CA TYR A 340 -29.80 1.52 12.28
C TYR A 340 -30.40 2.76 12.96
N ILE A 341 -30.38 3.90 12.27
CA ILE A 341 -30.95 5.17 12.76
C ILE A 341 -32.19 5.51 11.94
N GLY A 342 -33.36 5.39 12.58
CA GLY A 342 -34.67 5.63 11.96
C GLY A 342 -34.96 7.11 11.71
N ALA A 343 -35.99 7.39 10.90
CA ALA A 343 -36.37 8.75 10.52
C ALA A 343 -36.93 9.60 11.69
N LYS A 344 -37.38 8.98 12.78
CA LYS A 344 -37.94 9.64 13.98
C LYS A 344 -36.88 9.96 15.04
N TRP A 345 -35.60 9.82 14.71
CA TRP A 345 -34.51 10.17 15.61
C TRP A 345 -34.19 11.66 15.51
N ASN A 346 -33.96 12.29 16.65
CA ASN A 346 -33.42 13.64 16.73
C ASN A 346 -32.01 13.58 17.33
N LEU A 347 -31.00 13.78 16.48
CA LEU A 347 -29.59 13.75 16.87
C LEU A 347 -29.06 15.18 17.01
N HIS A 348 -28.27 15.41 18.05
CA HIS A 348 -27.63 16.70 18.32
C HIS A 348 -26.13 16.62 17.92
N ALA A 349 -25.24 17.21 18.72
CA ALA A 349 -23.80 17.19 18.51
C ALA A 349 -23.09 16.26 19.52
N GLN A 350 -21.84 15.89 19.22
CA GLN A 350 -20.99 15.08 20.11
C GLN A 350 -21.64 13.73 20.48
N ASN A 351 -22.18 13.03 19.47
CA ASN A 351 -22.88 11.76 19.64
C ASN A 351 -22.09 10.63 18.98
N ILE A 352 -21.83 9.55 19.73
CA ILE A 352 -21.31 8.28 19.20
C ILE A 352 -22.39 7.23 19.37
N LEU A 353 -22.81 6.63 18.26
CA LEU A 353 -23.90 5.66 18.18
C LEU A 353 -23.38 4.35 17.60
N THR A 354 -23.36 3.29 18.41
CA THR A 354 -22.82 1.98 18.03
C THR A 354 -23.75 0.81 18.35
N GLY A 355 -23.77 -0.18 17.46
CA GLY A 355 -24.42 -1.47 17.71
C GLY A 355 -25.96 -1.46 17.66
N ILE A 356 -26.60 -0.34 17.29
CA ILE A 356 -28.05 -0.20 17.36
C ILE A 356 -28.74 -1.12 16.33
N PRO A 357 -29.54 -2.12 16.76
CA PRO A 357 -30.19 -3.07 15.86
C PRO A 357 -31.27 -2.38 15.01
N MET A 358 -31.75 -3.06 13.95
CA MET A 358 -32.89 -2.59 13.15
C MET A 358 -34.10 -2.27 14.04
N ASN A 359 -34.71 -1.10 13.83
CA ASN A 359 -35.74 -0.59 14.72
C ASN A 359 -36.69 0.41 14.04
N ASN A 360 -37.72 0.85 14.76
CA ASN A 360 -38.60 1.97 14.39
C ASN A 360 -38.77 2.94 15.57
N TRP A 361 -37.67 3.20 16.29
CA TRP A 361 -37.69 3.95 17.54
C TRP A 361 -37.92 5.45 17.32
N THR A 362 -38.48 6.09 18.35
CA THR A 362 -38.54 7.56 18.47
C THR A 362 -37.64 7.98 19.61
N LEU A 363 -36.45 8.48 19.26
CA LEU A 363 -35.43 8.82 20.26
C LEU A 363 -34.84 10.20 19.99
N ASN A 364 -34.79 11.03 21.03
CA ASN A 364 -33.99 12.24 21.04
C ASN A 364 -32.67 11.93 21.75
N VAL A 365 -31.53 12.22 21.13
CA VAL A 365 -30.20 11.97 21.73
C VAL A 365 -29.54 13.32 22.01
N PRO A 366 -29.49 13.78 23.28
CA PRO A 366 -28.94 15.09 23.63
C PRO A 366 -27.49 15.27 23.21
N GLU A 367 -27.05 16.53 23.18
CA GLU A 367 -25.64 16.83 22.95
C GLU A 367 -24.75 16.16 24.00
N GLY A 368 -23.66 15.54 23.56
CA GLY A 368 -22.69 14.88 24.44
C GLY A 368 -23.14 13.50 24.95
N CYS A 369 -24.34 13.04 24.63
CA CYS A 369 -24.80 11.69 24.95
C CYS A 369 -24.43 10.71 23.84
N CYS A 370 -23.88 9.57 24.21
CA CYS A 370 -23.51 8.48 23.30
C CYS A 370 -24.32 7.23 23.67
N ILE A 371 -24.54 6.36 22.68
CA ILE A 371 -25.29 5.11 22.85
C ILE A 371 -24.47 3.99 22.25
N ASP A 372 -24.24 2.96 23.04
CA ASP A 372 -23.66 1.71 22.61
C ASP A 372 -24.57 0.55 23.00
N ILE A 373 -24.95 -0.28 22.03
CA ILE A 373 -25.79 -1.45 22.23
C ILE A 373 -24.95 -2.70 22.00
N VAL A 374 -24.74 -3.47 23.06
CA VAL A 374 -23.85 -4.63 23.05
C VAL A 374 -24.67 -5.92 23.00
N PRO A 375 -24.52 -6.77 21.98
CA PRO A 375 -25.21 -8.06 21.96
C PRO A 375 -24.66 -8.99 23.05
N ILE A 376 -25.55 -9.59 23.85
CA ILE A 376 -25.23 -10.52 24.93
C ILE A 376 -25.89 -11.87 24.65
N GLY A 377 -25.12 -12.95 24.79
CA GLY A 377 -25.60 -14.30 24.45
C GLY A 377 -26.16 -14.39 23.03
N GLU A 378 -27.19 -15.20 22.83
CA GLU A 378 -27.78 -15.46 21.50
C GLU A 378 -28.79 -14.40 21.06
N ASN A 379 -29.59 -13.86 21.98
CA ASN A 379 -30.73 -12.99 21.63
C ASN A 379 -30.71 -11.62 22.31
N ASP A 380 -30.07 -11.51 23.47
CA ASP A 380 -30.21 -10.33 24.33
C ASP A 380 -29.29 -9.19 23.90
N TYR A 381 -29.56 -8.00 24.42
CA TYR A 381 -28.77 -6.79 24.22
C TYR A 381 -28.61 -6.02 25.53
N ALA A 382 -27.42 -5.52 25.80
CA ALA A 382 -27.19 -4.56 26.88
C ALA A 382 -27.22 -3.12 26.36
N ALA A 383 -27.96 -2.26 27.04
CA ALA A 383 -28.02 -0.84 26.73
C ALA A 383 -26.97 -0.06 27.53
N ARG A 384 -25.97 0.50 26.84
CA ARG A 384 -24.92 1.34 27.45
C ARG A 384 -24.95 2.76 26.90
N PRO A 385 -25.76 3.66 27.48
CA PRO A 385 -25.60 5.09 27.27
C PRO A 385 -24.39 5.60 28.09
N TYR A 386 -23.65 6.55 27.54
CA TYR A 386 -22.49 7.16 28.20
C TYR A 386 -22.24 8.57 27.67
N GLY A 387 -21.42 9.36 28.36
CA GLY A 387 -21.05 10.71 27.94
C GLY A 387 -19.86 10.72 27.00
N PHE A 388 -19.86 11.63 26.02
CA PHE A 388 -18.82 11.80 25.01
C PHE A 388 -17.42 11.99 25.62
N ASN A 389 -17.34 12.65 26.78
CA ASN A 389 -16.10 12.93 27.50
C ASN A 389 -15.98 12.17 28.84
N ASP A 390 -16.83 11.16 29.09
CA ASP A 390 -16.80 10.42 30.36
C ASP A 390 -15.48 9.65 30.49
N ALA A 391 -14.86 9.76 31.67
CA ALA A 391 -13.60 9.07 31.96
C ALA A 391 -13.78 7.61 32.39
N PHE A 392 -15.02 7.20 32.74
CA PHE A 392 -15.35 5.88 33.28
C PHE A 392 -14.46 5.46 34.47
N ARG A 393 -14.31 6.39 35.42
CA ARG A 393 -13.57 6.18 36.67
C ARG A 393 -14.18 7.02 37.80
N GLY A 394 -14.05 6.53 39.02
CA GLY A 394 -14.54 7.16 40.24
C GLY A 394 -15.77 6.46 40.80
N ALA A 395 -15.94 6.54 42.11
CA ALA A 395 -17.07 5.93 42.82
C ALA A 395 -18.39 6.67 42.54
N LEU A 396 -19.51 5.94 42.57
CA LEU A 396 -20.83 6.48 42.25
C LEU A 396 -21.38 7.45 43.32
N ASN A 397 -20.75 7.51 44.49
CA ASN A 397 -21.13 8.42 45.57
C ASN A 397 -20.36 9.76 45.53
N GLN A 398 -19.40 9.92 44.61
CA GLN A 398 -18.64 11.16 44.45
C GLN A 398 -19.29 12.06 43.40
N ALA A 399 -19.42 13.36 43.70
CA ALA A 399 -20.06 14.30 42.79
C ALA A 399 -19.20 14.59 41.54
N GLU A 400 -17.89 14.39 41.65
CA GLU A 400 -16.90 14.57 40.60
C GLU A 400 -16.95 13.46 39.54
N THR A 401 -17.54 12.30 39.85
CA THR A 401 -17.73 11.20 38.91
C THR A 401 -18.80 11.59 37.89
N LEU A 402 -18.41 11.68 36.62
CA LEU A 402 -19.31 12.04 35.52
C LEU A 402 -19.89 10.80 34.84
N TYR A 403 -21.20 10.86 34.56
CA TYR A 403 -21.93 9.90 33.74
C TYR A 403 -22.92 10.64 32.84
N GLN A 404 -22.84 10.38 31.54
CA GLN A 404 -23.59 11.10 30.50
C GLN A 404 -23.35 12.62 30.56
N GLY A 405 -22.11 13.03 30.85
CA GLY A 405 -21.73 14.45 30.95
C GLY A 405 -22.27 15.19 32.18
N THR A 406 -22.96 14.51 33.09
CA THR A 406 -23.50 15.07 34.34
C THR A 406 -22.91 14.37 35.55
N SER A 407 -23.01 14.97 36.74
CA SER A 407 -22.64 14.28 37.98
C SER A 407 -23.49 13.02 38.16
N ILE A 408 -22.86 11.87 38.42
CA ILE A 408 -23.57 10.60 38.61
C ILE A 408 -24.58 10.65 39.76
N THR A 409 -24.27 11.38 40.84
CA THR A 409 -25.18 11.55 41.99
C THR A 409 -26.45 12.29 41.57
N LYS A 410 -26.32 13.31 40.71
CA LYS A 410 -27.45 14.00 40.10
C LYS A 410 -28.24 13.06 39.19
N TRP A 411 -27.56 12.32 38.31
CA TRP A 411 -28.22 11.39 37.39
C TRP A 411 -29.06 10.33 38.11
N LEU A 412 -28.54 9.79 39.22
CA LEU A 412 -29.24 8.85 40.10
C LEU A 412 -30.44 9.50 40.81
N THR A 413 -30.23 10.69 41.39
CA THR A 413 -31.27 11.43 42.13
C THR A 413 -32.45 11.80 41.24
N ASP A 414 -32.16 12.30 40.02
CA ASP A 414 -33.18 12.67 39.04
C ASP A 414 -34.06 11.47 38.64
N ARG A 415 -33.59 10.23 38.85
CA ARG A 415 -34.29 8.96 38.58
C ARG A 415 -34.83 8.27 39.84
N GLY A 416 -34.70 8.90 41.00
CA GLY A 416 -35.10 8.37 42.30
C GLY A 416 -34.32 7.11 42.69
N LEU A 417 -33.01 7.11 42.42
CA LEU A 417 -32.03 6.08 42.80
C LEU A 417 -30.95 6.68 43.70
N ASN A 418 -30.19 5.82 44.39
CA ASN A 418 -28.97 6.20 45.10
C ASN A 418 -27.84 5.22 44.76
N ALA A 419 -26.60 5.55 45.15
CA ALA A 419 -25.43 4.75 44.79
C ALA A 419 -25.45 3.34 45.42
N GLU A 420 -26.02 3.19 46.63
CA GLU A 420 -26.09 1.90 47.36
C GLU A 420 -27.02 0.89 46.68
N MET A 421 -27.96 1.36 45.86
CA MET A 421 -28.83 0.50 45.04
C MET A 421 -28.12 -0.13 43.85
N ILE A 422 -26.89 0.32 43.53
CA ILE A 422 -26.09 -0.18 42.41
C ILE A 422 -25.02 -1.13 42.94
N ALA A 423 -24.96 -2.35 42.42
CA ALA A 423 -23.90 -3.29 42.77
C ALA A 423 -22.54 -2.82 42.22
N HIS A 424 -21.47 -3.08 42.97
CA HIS A 424 -20.08 -2.74 42.61
C HIS A 424 -19.85 -1.24 42.34
N ASN A 425 -20.40 -0.40 43.21
CA ASN A 425 -20.44 1.05 43.06
C ASN A 425 -19.12 1.78 43.40
N GLU A 426 -18.03 1.05 43.63
CA GLU A 426 -16.72 1.62 43.99
C GLU A 426 -16.04 2.32 42.81
N ASP A 427 -16.36 1.93 41.57
CA ASP A 427 -15.87 2.55 40.33
C ASP A 427 -16.94 2.47 39.24
N LEU A 428 -17.10 3.53 38.43
CA LEU A 428 -18.08 3.56 37.34
C LEU A 428 -17.88 2.42 36.32
N GLN A 429 -16.64 1.94 36.16
CA GLN A 429 -16.32 0.82 35.29
C GLN A 429 -16.88 -0.53 35.79
N SER A 430 -16.85 -0.76 37.10
CA SER A 430 -17.32 -1.99 37.74
C SER A 430 -18.80 -1.95 38.12
N ALA A 431 -19.41 -0.76 38.14
CA ALA A 431 -20.80 -0.59 38.54
C ALA A 431 -21.78 -1.26 37.56
N GLN A 432 -22.68 -2.09 38.08
CA GLN A 432 -23.71 -2.77 37.29
C GLN A 432 -24.87 -1.82 36.97
N LEU A 433 -24.68 -1.00 35.94
CA LEU A 433 -25.64 0.03 35.51
C LEU A 433 -26.40 -0.32 34.23
N PHE A 434 -25.85 -1.20 33.39
CA PHE A 434 -26.33 -1.41 32.02
C PHE A 434 -27.34 -2.56 31.96
N PRO A 435 -28.63 -2.29 31.71
CA PRO A 435 -29.66 -3.32 31.70
C PRO A 435 -29.50 -4.22 30.46
N VAL A 436 -29.66 -5.52 30.67
CA VAL A 436 -29.83 -6.52 29.62
C VAL A 436 -31.31 -6.62 29.28
N CYS A 437 -31.64 -6.33 28.03
CA CYS A 437 -32.98 -6.33 27.46
C CYS A 437 -33.16 -7.52 26.51
N HIS A 438 -34.39 -8.04 26.45
CA HIS A 438 -34.74 -9.22 25.67
C HIS A 438 -35.44 -8.87 24.34
N SER A 439 -35.76 -7.60 24.12
CA SER A 439 -36.37 -7.13 22.87
C SER A 439 -35.93 -5.71 22.49
N THR A 440 -36.17 -5.34 21.23
CA THR A 440 -35.90 -3.98 20.71
C THR A 440 -36.82 -2.92 21.32
N GLU A 441 -38.03 -3.31 21.74
CA GLU A 441 -39.01 -2.41 22.37
C GLU A 441 -38.62 -2.08 23.81
N GLU A 442 -38.07 -3.07 24.53
CA GLU A 442 -37.49 -2.87 25.86
C GLU A 442 -36.29 -1.92 25.79
N LEU A 443 -35.41 -2.10 24.81
CA LEU A 443 -34.26 -1.21 24.56
C LEU A 443 -34.71 0.24 24.35
N GLU A 444 -35.69 0.50 23.48
CA GLU A 444 -36.20 1.86 23.25
C GLU A 444 -36.70 2.50 24.55
N THR A 445 -37.55 1.76 25.27
CA THR A 445 -38.21 2.26 26.47
C THR A 445 -37.20 2.55 27.57
N VAL A 446 -36.22 1.66 27.78
CA VAL A 446 -35.20 1.84 28.81
C VAL A 446 -34.21 2.93 28.44
N LEU A 447 -33.79 3.04 27.16
CA LEU A 447 -32.89 4.10 26.70
C LEU A 447 -33.53 5.48 26.86
N ARG A 448 -34.81 5.64 26.49
CA ARG A 448 -35.55 6.88 26.71
C ARG A 448 -35.49 7.31 28.18
N TRP A 449 -35.71 6.37 29.10
CA TRP A 449 -35.62 6.63 30.54
C TRP A 449 -34.18 6.94 31.00
N MET A 450 -33.19 6.19 30.53
CA MET A 450 -31.77 6.40 30.92
C MET A 450 -31.19 7.72 30.42
N ILE A 451 -31.74 8.28 29.33
CA ILE A 451 -31.20 9.46 28.65
C ILE A 451 -32.06 10.71 28.93
N ASN A 452 -33.36 10.71 28.59
CA ASN A 452 -34.18 11.94 28.57
C ASN A 452 -35.46 11.95 29.41
N GLU A 453 -36.00 10.78 29.76
CA GLU A 453 -37.33 10.65 30.37
C GLU A 453 -37.22 10.06 31.78
N PRO A 454 -36.56 10.75 32.73
CA PRO A 454 -36.28 10.20 34.06
C PRO A 454 -37.55 9.83 34.84
N ASP A 455 -38.68 10.49 34.54
CA ASP A 455 -39.98 10.27 35.16
C ASP A 455 -40.79 9.11 34.53
N SER A 456 -40.27 8.45 33.47
CA SER A 456 -40.96 7.34 32.80
C SER A 456 -41.07 6.12 33.70
N ALA A 457 -42.29 5.84 34.18
CA ALA A 457 -42.57 4.69 35.05
C ALA A 457 -42.25 3.34 34.39
N ASN A 458 -42.61 3.18 33.10
CA ASN A 458 -42.37 1.95 32.35
C ASN A 458 -40.86 1.69 32.14
N GLY A 459 -40.10 2.73 31.76
CA GLY A 459 -38.65 2.61 31.60
C GLY A 459 -37.94 2.29 32.93
N LYS A 460 -38.38 2.90 34.04
CA LYS A 460 -37.89 2.58 35.38
C LYS A 460 -38.18 1.15 35.78
N GLU A 461 -39.37 0.64 35.48
CA GLU A 461 -39.78 -0.73 35.78
C GLU A 461 -38.91 -1.75 35.03
N ILE A 462 -38.73 -1.55 33.71
CA ILE A 462 -37.85 -2.38 32.87
C ILE A 462 -36.42 -2.35 33.41
N TRP A 463 -35.86 -1.15 33.62
CA TRP A 463 -34.49 -1.01 34.14
C TRP A 463 -34.30 -1.71 35.48
N SER A 464 -35.28 -1.61 36.39
CA SER A 464 -35.19 -2.18 37.73
C SER A 464 -35.20 -3.72 37.69
N LYS A 465 -36.08 -4.31 36.87
CA LYS A 465 -36.23 -5.77 36.73
C LYS A 465 -35.11 -6.43 35.93
N ALA A 466 -34.51 -5.72 34.98
CA ALA A 466 -33.46 -6.25 34.11
C ALA A 466 -32.21 -6.68 34.92
N LYS A 467 -31.57 -7.78 34.49
CA LYS A 467 -30.20 -8.09 34.89
C LYS A 467 -29.31 -6.92 34.43
N LYS A 468 -28.43 -6.45 35.31
CA LYS A 468 -27.51 -5.35 35.00
C LYS A 468 -26.09 -5.89 34.86
N LEU A 469 -25.36 -5.35 33.90
CA LEU A 469 -23.94 -5.61 33.68
C LEU A 469 -23.16 -4.31 33.89
N SER A 470 -21.90 -4.46 34.26
CA SER A 470 -20.89 -3.41 34.33
C SER A 470 -20.14 -3.26 33.01
N ALA A 471 -19.34 -2.21 32.84
CA ALA A 471 -18.55 -2.04 31.62
C ALA A 471 -17.43 -3.10 31.50
N ASP A 472 -16.90 -3.59 32.62
CA ASP A 472 -15.95 -4.71 32.64
C ASP A 472 -16.64 -6.02 32.23
N GLU A 473 -17.83 -6.32 32.77
CA GLU A 473 -18.61 -7.50 32.37
C GLU A 473 -19.04 -7.44 30.91
N LEU A 474 -19.46 -6.27 30.40
CA LEU A 474 -19.76 -6.11 28.97
C LEU A 474 -18.55 -6.40 28.08
N SER A 475 -17.36 -6.01 28.53
CA SER A 475 -16.13 -6.29 27.78
C SER A 475 -15.74 -7.77 27.84
N ALA A 476 -16.20 -8.53 28.83
CA ALA A 476 -15.96 -9.97 28.95
C ALA A 476 -17.02 -10.83 28.24
N ASP A 477 -18.29 -10.40 28.29
CA ASP A 477 -19.44 -11.23 27.92
C ASP A 477 -20.06 -10.85 26.55
N ALA A 478 -19.57 -9.80 25.88
CA ALA A 478 -20.08 -9.38 24.58
C ALA A 478 -19.96 -10.48 23.51
N ASN A 479 -21.06 -10.70 22.76
CA ASN A 479 -21.06 -11.59 21.61
C ASN A 479 -20.52 -10.87 20.36
N LEU A 480 -19.20 -10.91 20.18
CA LEU A 480 -18.51 -10.23 19.08
C LEU A 480 -18.85 -10.81 17.69
N LYS A 481 -19.25 -12.08 17.61
CA LYS A 481 -19.71 -12.71 16.36
C LYS A 481 -21.01 -12.08 15.89
N ARG A 482 -22.00 -11.92 16.77
CA ARG A 482 -23.26 -11.19 16.48
C ARG A 482 -22.99 -9.74 16.11
N LEU A 483 -22.11 -9.05 16.84
CA LEU A 483 -21.75 -7.66 16.56
C LEU A 483 -21.15 -7.53 15.13
N THR A 484 -20.27 -8.45 14.74
CA THR A 484 -19.64 -8.48 13.42
C THR A 484 -20.63 -8.85 12.32
N GLN A 485 -21.52 -9.80 12.56
CA GLN A 485 -22.58 -10.17 11.61
C GLN A 485 -23.53 -8.99 11.33
N GLN A 486 -23.85 -8.18 12.34
CA GLN A 486 -24.63 -6.96 12.15
C GLN A 486 -23.88 -5.95 11.26
N ARG A 487 -22.56 -5.78 11.47
CA ARG A 487 -21.71 -4.91 10.62
C ARG A 487 -21.73 -5.36 9.17
N GLU A 488 -21.55 -6.65 8.92
CA GLU A 488 -21.59 -7.21 7.56
C GLU A 488 -22.95 -6.98 6.90
N THR A 489 -24.04 -7.18 7.66
CA THR A 489 -25.41 -6.94 7.19
C THR A 489 -25.60 -5.49 6.74
N PHE A 490 -25.20 -4.51 7.55
CA PHE A 490 -25.33 -3.10 7.17
C PHE A 490 -24.34 -2.69 6.07
N ARG A 491 -23.15 -3.29 6.03
CA ARG A 491 -22.16 -3.04 4.97
C ARG A 491 -22.65 -3.50 3.60
N LYS A 492 -23.38 -4.62 3.53
CA LYS A 492 -24.03 -5.11 2.30
C LYS A 492 -24.89 -4.03 1.63
N ASP A 493 -25.69 -3.30 2.41
CA ASP A 493 -26.50 -2.20 1.89
C ASP A 493 -25.65 -0.97 1.53
N GLY A 494 -24.56 -0.76 2.29
CA GLY A 494 -23.54 0.24 2.00
C GLY A 494 -22.92 0.08 0.62
N TRP A 495 -22.52 -1.13 0.22
CA TRP A 495 -21.94 -1.43 -1.10
C TRP A 495 -22.83 -0.98 -2.25
N THR A 496 -24.12 -1.30 -2.18
CA THR A 496 -25.11 -0.91 -3.21
C THR A 496 -25.33 0.60 -3.24
N SER A 497 -25.32 1.24 -2.07
CA SER A 497 -25.54 2.69 -1.94
C SER A 497 -24.34 3.50 -2.46
N LEU A 498 -23.12 3.01 -2.20
CA LEU A 498 -21.87 3.61 -2.67
C LEU A 498 -21.77 3.53 -4.20
N SER A 499 -22.06 2.38 -4.79
CA SER A 499 -21.98 2.20 -6.26
C SER A 499 -23.03 3.02 -7.00
N LYS A 500 -24.27 3.12 -6.49
CA LYS A 500 -25.32 3.98 -7.06
C LYS A 500 -24.96 5.47 -7.02
N ASN A 501 -24.22 5.90 -6.00
CA ASN A 501 -23.83 7.31 -5.80
C ASN A 501 -22.36 7.57 -6.15
N TYR A 502 -21.78 6.82 -7.09
CA TYR A 502 -20.35 6.83 -7.39
C TYR A 502 -19.74 8.22 -7.67
N GLU A 503 -20.52 9.17 -8.19
CA GLU A 503 -20.04 10.54 -8.46
C GLU A 503 -19.65 11.30 -7.18
N ARG A 504 -20.27 10.94 -6.05
CA ARG A 504 -20.08 11.58 -4.74
C ARG A 504 -19.51 10.63 -3.70
N SER A 505 -19.30 9.37 -4.06
CA SER A 505 -18.77 8.33 -3.19
C SER A 505 -17.35 7.94 -3.59
N VAL A 506 -16.70 7.14 -2.73
CA VAL A 506 -15.34 6.64 -2.97
C VAL A 506 -15.31 5.33 -3.78
N PHE A 507 -16.45 4.83 -4.29
CA PHE A 507 -16.58 3.46 -4.80
C PHE A 507 -15.47 3.03 -5.77
N TYR A 508 -15.23 3.78 -6.85
CA TYR A 508 -14.19 3.45 -7.84
C TYR A 508 -12.75 3.79 -7.41
N GLN A 509 -12.56 4.31 -6.20
CA GLN A 509 -11.26 4.52 -5.57
C GLN A 509 -10.93 3.40 -4.57
N LEU A 510 -11.94 2.62 -4.15
CA LEU A 510 -11.75 1.48 -3.26
C LEU A 510 -10.89 0.40 -3.92
N ASN A 511 -10.46 -0.56 -3.12
CA ASN A 511 -10.04 -1.86 -3.61
C ASN A 511 -11.24 -2.53 -4.30
N LEU A 512 -11.26 -2.46 -5.63
CA LEU A 512 -12.34 -3.02 -6.46
C LEU A 512 -12.25 -4.53 -6.56
N GLN A 513 -11.10 -5.13 -6.26
CA GLN A 513 -11.00 -6.58 -6.12
C GLN A 513 -11.80 -7.06 -4.91
N GLU A 514 -11.59 -6.45 -3.73
CA GLU A 514 -12.41 -6.72 -2.53
C GLU A 514 -13.90 -6.42 -2.80
N ALA A 515 -14.19 -5.29 -3.46
CA ALA A 515 -15.57 -4.97 -3.81
C ALA A 515 -16.21 -6.05 -4.70
N ALA A 516 -15.49 -6.60 -5.69
CA ALA A 516 -16.01 -7.66 -6.55
C ALA A 516 -16.23 -8.97 -5.78
N GLU A 517 -15.33 -9.30 -4.86
CA GLU A 517 -15.45 -10.44 -3.94
C GLU A 517 -16.69 -10.31 -3.04
N GLU A 518 -16.93 -9.14 -2.47
CA GLU A 518 -18.10 -8.86 -1.63
C GLU A 518 -19.41 -8.85 -2.44
N PHE A 519 -19.41 -8.32 -3.67
CA PHE A 519 -20.57 -8.40 -4.56
C PHE A 519 -20.92 -9.84 -4.92
N ALA A 520 -19.91 -10.69 -5.14
CA ALA A 520 -20.12 -12.12 -5.36
C ALA A 520 -20.62 -12.82 -4.09
N ARG A 521 -19.95 -12.60 -2.95
CA ARG A 521 -20.28 -13.20 -1.64
C ARG A 521 -21.73 -12.90 -1.22
N PHE A 522 -22.19 -11.66 -1.39
CA PHE A 522 -23.54 -11.24 -1.02
C PHE A 522 -24.57 -11.39 -2.14
N ASN A 523 -24.17 -11.90 -3.31
CA ASN A 523 -24.99 -12.01 -4.51
C ASN A 523 -25.68 -10.68 -4.87
N LEU A 524 -24.91 -9.59 -4.89
CA LEU A 524 -25.40 -8.25 -5.19
C LEU A 524 -25.53 -8.01 -6.70
N PRO A 525 -26.55 -7.26 -7.15
CA PRO A 525 -26.66 -6.88 -8.54
C PRO A 525 -25.53 -5.92 -8.92
N LEU A 526 -24.97 -6.11 -10.13
CA LEU A 526 -23.97 -5.20 -10.65
C LEU A 526 -24.53 -3.78 -10.81
N PRO A 527 -23.70 -2.73 -10.63
CA PRO A 527 -24.11 -1.35 -10.86
C PRO A 527 -24.60 -1.13 -12.29
N GLN A 528 -25.41 -0.09 -12.51
CA GLN A 528 -25.82 0.30 -13.87
C GLN A 528 -24.60 0.74 -14.71
N PRO A 529 -24.55 0.43 -16.02
CA PRO A 529 -23.47 0.89 -16.89
C PRO A 529 -23.29 2.40 -16.83
N LEU A 530 -22.03 2.84 -16.81
CA LEU A 530 -21.71 4.26 -16.69
C LEU A 530 -21.94 5.02 -18.01
N PRO A 531 -22.48 6.25 -17.98
CA PRO A 531 -22.62 7.09 -19.17
C PRO A 531 -21.27 7.43 -19.83
N GLU A 532 -21.26 7.68 -21.14
CA GLU A 532 -20.04 8.05 -21.87
C GLU A 532 -19.40 9.38 -21.40
N SER A 533 -20.20 10.28 -20.81
CA SER A 533 -19.74 11.54 -20.21
C SER A 533 -18.92 11.35 -18.93
N THR A 534 -18.94 10.16 -18.34
CA THR A 534 -18.17 9.84 -17.14
C THR A 534 -16.66 9.84 -17.44
N PRO A 535 -15.79 10.32 -16.53
CA PRO A 535 -14.36 10.31 -16.74
C PRO A 535 -13.83 8.93 -17.17
N LEU A 536 -12.94 8.93 -18.17
CA LEU A 536 -12.48 7.71 -18.83
C LEU A 536 -11.84 6.71 -17.85
N ILE A 537 -11.02 7.17 -16.89
CA ILE A 537 -10.42 6.31 -15.85
C ILE A 537 -11.51 5.59 -15.03
N THR A 538 -12.59 6.26 -14.67
CA THR A 538 -13.69 5.66 -13.91
C THR A 538 -14.40 4.57 -14.72
N ARG A 539 -14.61 4.80 -16.02
CA ARG A 539 -15.20 3.81 -16.93
C ARG A 539 -14.31 2.58 -17.11
N ILE A 540 -13.00 2.78 -17.14
CA ILE A 540 -12.02 1.69 -17.19
C ILE A 540 -12.09 0.85 -15.90
N SER A 541 -12.10 1.50 -14.74
CA SER A 541 -12.25 0.81 -13.44
C SER A 541 -13.59 0.06 -13.34
N ASP A 542 -14.69 0.64 -13.83
CA ASP A 542 -16.00 -0.03 -13.87
C ASP A 542 -15.99 -1.30 -14.73
N ALA A 543 -15.45 -1.22 -15.94
CA ALA A 543 -15.37 -2.36 -16.83
C ALA A 543 -14.55 -3.51 -16.22
N MET A 544 -13.38 -3.21 -15.62
CA MET A 544 -12.60 -4.26 -14.96
C MET A 544 -13.26 -4.80 -13.68
N PHE A 545 -13.92 -3.94 -12.90
CA PHE A 545 -14.71 -4.37 -11.74
C PHE A 545 -15.83 -5.33 -12.17
N ARG A 546 -16.57 -5.01 -13.24
CA ARG A 546 -17.61 -5.89 -13.80
C ARG A 546 -17.02 -7.21 -14.26
N ALA A 547 -15.91 -7.20 -14.99
CA ALA A 547 -15.23 -8.41 -15.42
C ALA A 547 -14.92 -9.34 -14.24
N LYS A 548 -14.34 -8.77 -13.16
CA LYS A 548 -14.00 -9.54 -11.96
C LYS A 548 -15.23 -10.04 -11.20
N ALA A 549 -16.24 -9.20 -11.02
CA ALA A 549 -17.47 -9.58 -10.32
C ALA A 549 -18.23 -10.68 -11.08
N LEU A 550 -18.34 -10.57 -12.41
CA LEU A 550 -18.93 -11.59 -13.28
C LEU A 550 -18.16 -12.92 -13.21
N GLN A 551 -16.83 -12.85 -13.21
CA GLN A 551 -15.97 -14.03 -13.06
C GLN A 551 -16.28 -14.78 -11.75
N LEU A 552 -16.35 -14.04 -10.63
CA LEU A 552 -16.60 -14.61 -9.31
C LEU A 552 -18.05 -15.10 -9.14
N GLN A 553 -19.00 -14.51 -9.86
CA GLN A 553 -20.39 -14.96 -9.92
C GLN A 553 -20.62 -16.17 -10.86
N GLY A 554 -19.57 -16.67 -11.52
CA GLY A 554 -19.66 -17.83 -12.40
C GLY A 554 -20.33 -17.54 -13.75
N ALA A 555 -20.27 -16.30 -14.24
CA ALA A 555 -20.79 -15.91 -15.55
C ALA A 555 -20.01 -16.55 -16.71
N ASN A 556 -20.55 -16.44 -17.93
CA ASN A 556 -19.90 -16.96 -19.13
C ASN A 556 -18.55 -16.24 -19.38
N ALA A 557 -17.51 -17.00 -19.76
CA ALA A 557 -16.19 -16.50 -20.09
C ALA A 557 -16.23 -15.42 -21.19
N GLU A 558 -17.17 -15.48 -22.13
CA GLU A 558 -17.33 -14.44 -23.16
C GLU A 558 -17.74 -13.09 -22.58
N GLN A 559 -18.60 -13.07 -21.56
CA GLN A 559 -19.05 -11.84 -20.90
C GLN A 559 -17.93 -11.23 -20.08
N VAL A 560 -17.21 -12.06 -19.31
CA VAL A 560 -16.04 -11.62 -18.53
C VAL A 560 -15.00 -10.99 -19.47
N LYS A 561 -14.70 -11.69 -20.58
CA LYS A 561 -13.74 -11.21 -21.57
C LYS A 561 -14.20 -9.92 -22.25
N HIS A 562 -15.50 -9.76 -22.52
CA HIS A 562 -16.04 -8.54 -23.13
C HIS A 562 -15.80 -7.30 -22.25
N GLU A 563 -16.04 -7.41 -20.95
CA GLU A 563 -15.81 -6.33 -19.99
C GLU A 563 -14.31 -6.05 -19.82
N GLU A 564 -13.48 -7.10 -19.79
CA GLU A 564 -12.03 -6.98 -19.77
C GLU A 564 -11.50 -6.25 -21.01
N ASP A 565 -11.88 -6.70 -22.21
CA ASP A 565 -11.51 -6.09 -23.48
C ASP A 565 -11.99 -4.63 -23.55
N THR A 566 -13.13 -4.31 -22.94
CA THR A 566 -13.64 -2.95 -22.82
C THR A 566 -12.74 -2.06 -21.97
N ALA A 567 -12.26 -2.54 -20.81
CA ALA A 567 -11.33 -1.79 -19.97
C ALA A 567 -10.03 -1.46 -20.72
N PHE A 568 -9.43 -2.47 -21.37
CA PHE A 568 -8.21 -2.28 -22.17
C PHE A 568 -8.43 -1.38 -23.39
N ARG A 569 -9.58 -1.48 -24.06
CA ARG A 569 -9.92 -0.59 -25.19
C ARG A 569 -10.03 0.86 -24.74
N LEU A 570 -10.75 1.14 -23.65
CA LEU A 570 -10.92 2.50 -23.13
C LEU A 570 -9.59 3.11 -22.68
N MET A 571 -8.70 2.34 -22.05
CA MET A 571 -7.35 2.79 -21.74
C MET A 571 -6.59 3.20 -23.01
N ARG A 572 -6.65 2.34 -24.02
CA ARG A 572 -5.98 2.55 -25.30
C ARG A 572 -6.47 3.84 -25.97
N GLU A 573 -7.79 4.04 -26.04
CA GLU A 573 -8.41 5.25 -26.58
C GLU A 573 -7.91 6.52 -25.88
N GLY A 574 -7.83 6.49 -24.55
CA GLY A 574 -7.33 7.60 -23.75
C GLY A 574 -5.87 7.93 -24.04
N LEU A 575 -5.00 6.91 -24.09
CA LEU A 575 -3.59 7.09 -24.42
C LEU A 575 -3.39 7.60 -25.85
N THR A 576 -4.13 7.05 -26.82
CA THR A 576 -4.01 7.48 -28.22
C THR A 576 -4.47 8.91 -28.42
N SER A 577 -5.49 9.38 -27.69
CA SER A 577 -6.04 10.75 -27.86
C SER A 577 -5.07 11.90 -27.54
N THR A 578 -3.87 11.61 -27.01
CA THR A 578 -2.92 12.62 -26.52
C THR A 578 -2.05 13.27 -27.59
N VAL A 579 -1.91 12.67 -28.77
CA VAL A 579 -1.02 13.18 -29.85
C VAL A 579 -1.83 13.49 -31.11
N ASN A 580 -1.48 14.58 -31.79
CA ASN A 580 -2.06 14.88 -33.10
C ASN A 580 -1.57 13.88 -34.15
N HIS A 581 -2.50 13.04 -34.61
CA HIS A 581 -2.21 11.91 -35.46
C HIS A 581 -1.95 12.25 -36.92
N ARG A 582 -2.37 13.42 -37.40
CA ARG A 582 -2.31 13.72 -38.84
C ARG A 582 -0.95 14.26 -39.24
N GLN A 583 -0.35 13.68 -40.28
CA GLN A 583 0.98 14.01 -40.78
C GLN A 583 0.94 14.28 -42.30
N ALA A 584 1.93 15.01 -42.79
CA ALA A 584 2.15 15.23 -44.22
C ALA A 584 3.57 14.75 -44.57
N PRO A 585 3.76 13.47 -44.92
CA PRO A 585 5.08 12.94 -45.24
C PRO A 585 5.62 13.57 -46.53
N SER A 586 6.90 13.93 -46.52
CA SER A 586 7.61 14.49 -47.68
C SER A 586 8.96 13.78 -47.90
N LEU A 587 9.31 13.45 -49.14
CA LEU A 587 10.57 12.75 -49.39
C LEU A 587 11.76 13.68 -49.12
N SER A 588 12.55 13.39 -48.08
CA SER A 588 13.63 14.27 -47.60
C SER A 588 15.04 13.86 -48.08
N ILE A 589 15.13 12.76 -48.81
CA ILE A 589 16.39 12.13 -49.23
C ILE A 589 16.50 12.04 -50.76
N TYR A 590 17.72 11.87 -51.26
CA TYR A 590 17.96 11.60 -52.69
C TYR A 590 17.69 10.14 -53.06
N ALA A 591 17.48 9.88 -54.35
CA ALA A 591 17.10 8.56 -54.86
C ALA A 591 18.18 7.47 -54.66
N ASP A 592 19.43 7.86 -54.47
CA ASP A 592 20.60 7.00 -54.24
C ASP A 592 20.97 6.88 -52.75
N GLN A 593 20.30 7.62 -51.87
CA GLN A 593 20.55 7.57 -50.44
C GLN A 593 19.75 6.48 -49.74
N ILE A 594 20.31 5.97 -48.64
CA ILE A 594 19.64 5.10 -47.69
C ILE A 594 19.71 5.69 -46.29
N VAL A 595 18.57 5.69 -45.59
CA VAL A 595 18.48 6.08 -44.19
C VAL A 595 18.75 4.84 -43.35
N TRP A 596 19.68 4.94 -42.42
CA TRP A 596 20.03 3.91 -41.46
C TRP A 596 19.76 4.39 -40.04
N GLY A 597 18.73 3.80 -39.42
CA GLY A 597 18.43 3.96 -38.00
C GLY A 597 19.00 2.80 -37.18
N ARG A 598 19.54 3.09 -36.01
CA ARG A 598 20.10 2.09 -35.09
C ARG A 598 19.89 2.50 -33.64
N SER A 599 19.57 1.53 -32.78
CA SER A 599 19.32 1.78 -31.35
C SER A 599 19.96 0.73 -30.43
N PRO A 600 20.50 1.15 -29.27
CA PRO A 600 20.86 0.24 -28.19
C PRO A 600 19.59 -0.39 -27.58
N VAL A 601 19.77 -1.42 -26.77
CA VAL A 601 18.69 -1.96 -25.93
C VAL A 601 18.75 -1.42 -24.51
N ARG A 602 17.78 -1.76 -23.66
CA ARG A 602 17.72 -1.24 -22.29
C ARG A 602 17.70 -2.31 -21.23
N ILE A 603 18.34 -2.03 -20.10
CA ILE A 603 18.15 -2.76 -18.84
C ILE A 603 17.46 -1.83 -17.86
N ASP A 604 16.27 -2.24 -17.40
CA ASP A 604 15.63 -1.66 -16.21
C ASP A 604 16.43 -2.06 -14.98
N LEU A 605 16.90 -1.09 -14.20
CA LEU A 605 17.58 -1.33 -12.93
C LEU A 605 16.59 -1.31 -11.76
N ALA A 606 15.75 -0.28 -11.66
CA ALA A 606 14.72 -0.15 -10.63
C ALA A 606 13.50 0.64 -11.13
N GLY A 607 12.33 0.32 -10.57
CA GLY A 607 11.08 1.05 -10.80
C GLY A 607 10.24 0.57 -11.97
N GLY A 608 10.69 -0.45 -12.73
CA GLY A 608 9.86 -1.09 -13.76
C GLY A 608 8.46 -1.45 -13.22
N TRP A 609 7.44 -1.37 -14.08
CA TRP A 609 5.99 -1.44 -13.78
C TRP A 609 5.37 -0.13 -13.29
N THR A 610 6.13 0.78 -12.67
CA THR A 610 5.59 2.10 -12.29
C THR A 610 5.30 2.99 -13.50
N ASP A 611 5.89 2.66 -14.65
CA ASP A 611 5.67 3.30 -15.95
C ASP A 611 4.39 2.81 -16.67
N THR A 612 3.79 1.71 -16.20
CA THR A 612 2.70 1.03 -16.89
C THR A 612 1.34 1.62 -16.50
N PRO A 613 0.50 2.02 -17.47
CA PRO A 613 -0.89 2.39 -17.20
C PRO A 613 -1.70 1.20 -16.66
N PRO A 614 -2.67 1.41 -15.74
CA PRO A 614 -3.19 2.70 -15.31
C PRO A 614 -2.38 3.34 -14.18
N TYR A 615 -1.44 2.64 -13.55
CA TYR A 615 -0.70 3.15 -12.39
C TYR A 615 0.02 4.46 -12.70
N SER A 616 0.76 4.52 -13.82
CA SER A 616 1.46 5.74 -14.24
C SER A 616 0.52 6.92 -14.56
N LEU A 617 -0.73 6.65 -14.97
CA LEU A 617 -1.74 7.69 -15.18
C LEU A 617 -2.25 8.28 -13.86
N MET A 618 -2.29 7.48 -12.80
CA MET A 618 -2.85 7.86 -11.50
C MET A 618 -1.80 8.50 -10.60
N GLU A 619 -0.61 7.93 -10.56
CA GLU A 619 0.45 8.33 -9.63
C GLU A 619 1.67 8.93 -10.34
N GLY A 620 1.85 8.71 -11.64
CA GLY A 620 3.13 8.93 -12.33
C GLY A 620 4.15 7.83 -12.00
N GLY A 621 5.07 7.55 -12.92
CA GLY A 621 6.08 6.50 -12.78
C GLY A 621 7.49 7.03 -12.56
N ASN A 622 8.35 6.22 -11.93
CA ASN A 622 9.79 6.48 -11.80
C ASN A 622 10.55 5.22 -12.24
N VAL A 623 11.42 5.33 -13.23
CA VAL A 623 12.26 4.20 -13.68
C VAL A 623 13.70 4.64 -13.84
N VAL A 624 14.63 3.90 -13.21
CA VAL A 624 16.06 4.02 -13.48
C VAL A 624 16.45 2.91 -14.45
N ASN A 625 16.94 3.28 -15.62
CA ASN A 625 17.40 2.33 -16.63
C ASN A 625 18.71 2.75 -17.28
N ILE A 626 19.31 1.81 -18.01
CA ILE A 626 20.54 2.02 -18.78
C ILE A 626 20.34 1.61 -20.23
N ALA A 627 20.89 2.41 -21.16
CA ALA A 627 21.00 2.04 -22.56
C ALA A 627 22.30 1.26 -22.79
N ILE A 628 22.22 0.07 -23.39
CA ILE A 628 23.36 -0.80 -23.62
C ILE A 628 23.46 -1.27 -25.07
N GLU A 629 24.69 -1.36 -25.53
CA GLU A 629 25.07 -2.03 -26.77
C GLU A 629 25.48 -3.46 -26.46
N LEU A 630 25.31 -4.35 -27.44
CA LEU A 630 25.70 -5.74 -27.33
C LEU A 630 26.88 -6.00 -28.25
N ASN A 631 27.98 -6.52 -27.69
CA ASN A 631 29.24 -6.75 -28.40
C ASN A 631 29.74 -5.50 -29.15
N GLY A 632 29.57 -4.31 -28.54
CA GLY A 632 30.02 -3.03 -29.09
C GLY A 632 29.20 -2.49 -30.28
N GLN A 633 27.99 -2.99 -30.50
CA GLN A 633 27.10 -2.47 -31.53
C GLN A 633 25.64 -2.33 -31.04
N PRO A 634 24.91 -1.31 -31.55
CA PRO A 634 23.45 -1.24 -31.46
C PRO A 634 22.81 -2.46 -32.16
N PRO A 635 22.11 -3.33 -31.43
CA PRO A 635 21.64 -4.61 -31.95
C PRO A 635 20.35 -4.49 -32.78
N LEU A 636 19.66 -3.34 -32.74
CA LEU A 636 18.44 -3.07 -33.50
C LEU A 636 18.74 -2.09 -34.61
N GLN A 637 18.45 -2.47 -35.85
CA GLN A 637 18.79 -1.69 -37.03
C GLN A 637 17.64 -1.67 -38.04
N VAL A 638 17.46 -0.52 -38.67
CA VAL A 638 16.44 -0.29 -39.68
C VAL A 638 17.04 0.47 -40.85
N TYR A 639 16.73 0.03 -42.05
CA TYR A 639 17.14 0.67 -43.29
C TYR A 639 15.90 1.09 -44.07
N VAL A 640 15.86 2.34 -44.52
CA VAL A 640 14.76 2.87 -45.35
C VAL A 640 15.35 3.51 -46.59
N LYS A 641 14.89 3.07 -47.78
CA LYS A 641 15.33 3.62 -49.06
C LYS A 641 14.14 3.81 -50.02
N PRO A 642 14.26 4.69 -51.03
CA PRO A 642 13.20 4.90 -51.99
C PRO A 642 13.14 3.74 -52.99
N SER A 643 11.94 3.39 -53.43
CA SER A 643 11.69 2.38 -54.47
C SER A 643 11.16 3.05 -55.74
N LYS A 644 11.53 2.48 -56.89
CA LYS A 644 11.01 2.90 -58.21
C LYS A 644 9.57 2.44 -58.46
N THR A 645 9.12 1.41 -57.73
CA THR A 645 7.73 0.93 -57.77
C THR A 645 6.93 1.64 -56.70
N TYR A 646 5.73 2.15 -57.03
CA TYR A 646 4.85 2.87 -56.09
C TYR A 646 4.09 1.92 -55.14
N ASN A 647 4.85 1.08 -54.44
CA ASN A 647 4.40 0.19 -53.38
C ASN A 647 5.36 0.28 -52.18
N ILE A 648 4.96 -0.33 -51.07
CA ILE A 648 5.79 -0.43 -49.86
C ILE A 648 6.30 -1.86 -49.74
N THR A 649 7.61 -2.04 -49.70
CA THR A 649 8.26 -3.34 -49.48
C THR A 649 8.81 -3.41 -48.07
N LEU A 650 8.39 -4.41 -47.30
CA LEU A 650 8.84 -4.66 -45.93
C LEU A 650 9.71 -5.93 -45.91
N ARG A 651 10.88 -5.89 -45.29
CA ARG A 651 11.81 -7.01 -45.17
C ARG A 651 12.29 -7.18 -43.74
N SER A 652 12.41 -8.42 -43.26
CA SER A 652 13.09 -8.75 -42.00
C SER A 652 14.22 -9.72 -42.31
N ILE A 653 15.44 -9.32 -41.96
CA ILE A 653 16.65 -10.11 -42.23
C ILE A 653 16.71 -11.31 -41.28
N ASP A 654 16.40 -11.11 -40.00
CA ASP A 654 16.46 -12.12 -38.95
C ASP A 654 15.41 -13.23 -39.12
N LEU A 655 14.21 -12.89 -39.61
CA LEU A 655 13.14 -13.86 -39.87
C LEU A 655 13.12 -14.37 -41.31
N GLY A 656 13.96 -13.82 -42.20
CA GLY A 656 13.98 -14.16 -43.63
C GLY A 656 12.65 -13.89 -44.34
N ALA A 657 11.89 -12.90 -43.88
CA ALA A 657 10.55 -12.59 -44.35
C ALA A 657 10.53 -11.36 -45.28
N MET A 658 9.56 -11.32 -46.18
CA MET A 658 9.25 -10.18 -47.05
C MET A 658 7.75 -10.05 -47.25
N GLU A 659 7.25 -8.82 -47.27
CA GLU A 659 5.88 -8.49 -47.65
C GLU A 659 5.86 -7.26 -48.56
N THR A 660 4.99 -7.24 -49.57
CA THR A 660 4.73 -6.05 -50.39
C THR A 660 3.32 -5.57 -50.11
N VAL A 661 3.19 -4.29 -49.80
CA VAL A 661 1.94 -3.60 -49.46
C VAL A 661 1.63 -2.59 -50.57
N SER A 662 0.49 -2.76 -51.22
CA SER A 662 0.04 -1.94 -52.36
C SER A 662 -1.28 -1.21 -52.09
N THR A 663 -2.00 -1.56 -51.02
CA THR A 663 -3.29 -0.97 -50.66
C THR A 663 -3.32 -0.45 -49.21
N TYR A 664 -4.26 0.46 -48.91
CA TYR A 664 -4.46 0.92 -47.54
C TYR A 664 -4.94 -0.18 -46.60
N ASP A 665 -5.76 -1.12 -47.08
CA ASP A 665 -6.25 -2.25 -46.28
C ASP A 665 -5.09 -3.18 -45.87
N GLU A 666 -4.19 -3.50 -46.82
CA GLU A 666 -2.98 -4.26 -46.52
C GLU A 666 -2.09 -3.52 -45.50
N LEU A 667 -2.00 -2.20 -45.56
CA LEU A 667 -1.24 -1.40 -44.61
C LEU A 667 -1.89 -1.37 -43.22
N ARG A 668 -3.23 -1.31 -43.16
CA ARG A 668 -4.02 -1.26 -41.91
C ARG A 668 -4.02 -2.59 -41.14
N THR A 669 -3.68 -3.70 -41.78
CA THR A 669 -3.59 -5.04 -41.14
C THR A 669 -2.34 -5.23 -40.27
N PHE A 670 -1.97 -4.23 -39.47
CA PHE A 670 -0.85 -4.30 -38.53
C PHE A 670 -1.19 -5.07 -37.23
N ASN A 671 -2.47 -5.29 -36.93
CA ASN A 671 -2.94 -6.01 -35.73
C ASN A 671 -3.00 -7.54 -35.89
N ARG A 672 -2.50 -8.10 -37.01
CA ARG A 672 -2.50 -9.55 -37.24
C ARG A 672 -1.49 -10.24 -36.32
N VAL A 673 -1.98 -11.12 -35.46
CA VAL A 673 -1.14 -11.90 -34.53
C VAL A 673 -0.09 -12.70 -35.30
N GLY A 674 1.18 -12.56 -34.89
CA GLY A 674 2.30 -13.29 -35.46
C GLY A 674 2.85 -12.70 -36.77
N SER A 675 2.35 -11.56 -37.24
CA SER A 675 2.96 -10.87 -38.38
C SER A 675 4.33 -10.30 -38.03
N PRO A 676 5.38 -10.56 -38.83
CA PRO A 676 6.70 -9.96 -38.64
C PRO A 676 6.72 -8.45 -38.95
N PHE A 677 5.66 -7.94 -39.61
CA PHE A 677 5.59 -6.59 -40.15
C PHE A 677 4.56 -5.69 -39.48
N SER A 678 4.01 -6.09 -38.33
CA SER A 678 3.08 -5.26 -37.54
C SER A 678 3.68 -3.88 -37.19
N ILE A 679 4.92 -3.86 -36.69
CA ILE A 679 5.63 -2.62 -36.30
C ILE A 679 5.81 -1.65 -37.47
N PRO A 680 6.46 -2.03 -38.59
CA PRO A 680 6.69 -1.09 -39.69
C PRO A 680 5.40 -0.63 -40.37
N LYS A 681 4.36 -1.49 -40.46
CA LYS A 681 3.04 -1.08 -40.96
C LYS A 681 2.42 0.01 -40.08
N ALA A 682 2.39 -0.20 -38.77
CA ALA A 682 1.86 0.79 -37.83
C ALA A 682 2.67 2.10 -37.85
N ALA A 683 4.00 2.01 -37.98
CA ALA A 683 4.86 3.19 -38.09
C ALA A 683 4.58 4.02 -39.36
N LEU A 684 4.38 3.37 -40.51
CA LEU A 684 4.01 4.03 -41.77
C LEU A 684 2.61 4.66 -41.70
N VAL A 685 1.65 3.99 -41.05
CA VAL A 685 0.32 4.57 -40.77
C VAL A 685 0.48 5.86 -39.94
N LEU A 686 1.23 5.82 -38.84
CA LEU A 686 1.48 6.99 -37.98
C LEU A 686 2.28 8.11 -38.67
N ALA A 687 3.07 7.78 -39.70
CA ALA A 687 3.79 8.74 -40.52
C ALA A 687 2.91 9.41 -41.60
N GLY A 688 1.65 8.98 -41.72
CA GLY A 688 0.66 9.59 -42.61
C GLY A 688 0.40 8.84 -43.92
N PHE A 689 0.87 7.60 -44.09
CA PHE A 689 0.59 6.79 -45.30
C PHE A 689 -0.79 6.09 -45.28
N HIS A 690 -1.70 6.54 -44.42
CA HIS A 690 -3.08 6.07 -44.35
C HIS A 690 -4.03 7.27 -44.19
N PRO A 691 -5.22 7.28 -44.82
CA PRO A 691 -6.12 8.44 -44.81
C PRO A 691 -6.48 8.96 -43.41
N ASP A 692 -6.67 8.08 -42.44
CA ASP A 692 -6.99 8.42 -41.05
C ASP A 692 -5.89 9.25 -40.34
N PHE A 693 -4.65 9.15 -40.82
CA PHE A 693 -3.44 9.74 -40.22
C PHE A 693 -2.72 10.72 -41.18
N SER A 694 -3.31 11.00 -42.34
CA SER A 694 -2.76 11.93 -43.32
C SER A 694 -3.47 13.28 -43.25
N ILE A 695 -2.75 14.37 -43.46
CA ILE A 695 -3.33 15.69 -43.72
C ILE A 695 -3.94 15.74 -45.12
N GLU A 696 -3.29 15.09 -46.09
CA GLU A 696 -3.73 15.01 -47.48
C GLU A 696 -4.48 13.71 -47.75
N HIS A 697 -5.58 13.78 -48.50
CA HIS A 697 -6.40 12.62 -48.79
C HIS A 697 -6.22 12.15 -50.24
N PHE A 698 -5.80 10.90 -50.40
CA PHE A 698 -5.65 10.24 -51.70
C PHE A 698 -6.54 9.00 -51.78
N ASN A 699 -7.11 8.74 -52.96
CA ASN A 699 -8.03 7.63 -53.17
C ASN A 699 -7.37 6.24 -53.02
N THR A 700 -6.06 6.14 -53.30
CA THR A 700 -5.31 4.88 -53.21
C THR A 700 -3.90 5.13 -52.67
N LEU A 701 -3.31 4.12 -52.03
CA LEU A 701 -1.92 4.18 -51.53
C LEU A 701 -0.92 4.46 -52.66
N GLU A 702 -1.13 3.85 -53.83
CA GLU A 702 -0.30 4.09 -55.02
C GLU A 702 -0.26 5.57 -55.41
N LYS A 703 -1.42 6.25 -55.45
CA LYS A 703 -1.49 7.69 -55.77
C LYS A 703 -0.80 8.54 -54.71
N GLN A 704 -0.92 8.16 -53.43
CA GLN A 704 -0.19 8.83 -52.36
C GLN A 704 1.33 8.68 -52.55
N LEU A 705 1.82 7.48 -52.87
CA LEU A 705 3.25 7.23 -53.11
C LEU A 705 3.76 7.94 -54.38
N GLN A 706 2.92 8.07 -55.42
CA GLN A 706 3.23 8.89 -56.59
C GLN A 706 3.37 10.37 -56.23
N SER A 707 2.47 10.91 -55.39
CA SER A 707 2.55 12.28 -54.89
C SER A 707 3.74 12.50 -53.96
N PHE A 708 4.07 11.51 -53.14
CA PHE A 708 5.26 11.49 -52.28
C PHE A 708 6.56 11.44 -53.09
N GLY A 709 6.51 10.89 -54.30
CA GLY A 709 7.61 10.88 -55.28
C GLY A 709 8.38 9.57 -55.41
N ALA A 710 8.06 8.56 -54.59
CA ALA A 710 8.69 7.24 -54.63
C ALA A 710 7.85 6.19 -53.88
N GLY A 711 8.09 4.89 -54.16
CA GLY A 711 7.75 3.85 -53.21
C GLY A 711 8.74 3.77 -52.05
N ILE A 712 8.50 2.87 -51.10
CA ILE A 712 9.30 2.77 -49.87
C ILE A 712 9.75 1.33 -49.67
N GLU A 713 11.03 1.13 -49.37
CA GLU A 713 11.54 -0.17 -48.91
C GLU A 713 12.07 -0.02 -47.48
N VAL A 714 11.46 -0.74 -46.53
CA VAL A 714 11.86 -0.80 -45.11
C VAL A 714 12.43 -2.17 -44.81
N THR A 715 13.68 -2.22 -44.37
CA THR A 715 14.37 -3.46 -43.97
C THR A 715 14.73 -3.41 -42.49
N LEU A 716 14.35 -4.44 -41.75
CA LEU A 716 14.55 -4.58 -40.30
C LEU A 716 15.61 -5.66 -40.00
N LEU A 717 16.41 -5.42 -38.96
CA LEU A 717 17.29 -6.40 -38.36
C LEU A 717 17.23 -6.30 -36.83
N SER A 718 16.82 -7.40 -36.19
CA SER A 718 16.96 -7.58 -34.74
C SER A 718 18.02 -8.64 -34.46
N ALA A 719 19.19 -8.23 -33.98
CA ALA A 719 20.27 -9.15 -33.60
C ALA A 719 20.05 -9.82 -32.23
N ILE A 720 18.81 -9.79 -31.71
CA ILE A 720 18.44 -10.35 -30.40
C ILE A 720 17.20 -11.24 -30.57
N PRO A 721 17.18 -12.43 -29.93
CA PRO A 721 16.00 -13.29 -29.92
C PRO A 721 14.76 -12.58 -29.34
N ALA A 722 13.59 -12.88 -29.90
CA ALA A 722 12.31 -12.46 -29.31
C ALA A 722 12.17 -12.98 -27.87
N GLY A 723 11.55 -12.21 -27.00
CA GLY A 723 11.41 -12.56 -25.58
C GLY A 723 12.70 -12.42 -24.76
N SER A 724 13.62 -11.56 -25.20
CA SER A 724 14.88 -11.25 -24.50
C SER A 724 14.70 -10.55 -23.16
N GLY A 725 13.61 -9.80 -22.99
CA GLY A 725 13.39 -8.92 -21.83
C GLY A 725 14.14 -7.59 -21.89
N LEU A 726 14.78 -7.25 -23.02
CA LEU A 726 15.59 -6.02 -23.18
C LEU A 726 14.83 -4.85 -23.85
N GLY A 727 13.50 -4.88 -23.87
CA GLY A 727 12.67 -3.84 -24.48
C GLY A 727 12.69 -3.84 -26.02
N THR A 728 13.06 -4.98 -26.62
CA THR A 728 13.35 -5.11 -28.05
C THR A 728 12.22 -4.61 -28.96
N SER A 729 10.96 -4.93 -28.65
CA SER A 729 9.83 -4.55 -29.51
C SER A 729 9.59 -3.05 -29.58
N SER A 730 9.49 -2.38 -28.42
CA SER A 730 9.21 -0.94 -28.37
C SER A 730 10.41 -0.14 -28.90
N ILE A 731 11.64 -0.55 -28.59
CA ILE A 731 12.84 0.12 -29.13
C ILE A 731 12.96 -0.09 -30.64
N LEU A 732 12.63 -1.28 -31.16
CA LEU A 732 12.59 -1.50 -32.61
C LEU A 732 11.55 -0.58 -33.26
N ALA A 733 10.38 -0.42 -32.65
CA ALA A 733 9.38 0.53 -33.11
C ALA A 733 9.88 1.97 -33.11
N SER A 734 10.58 2.42 -32.06
CA SER A 734 11.23 3.73 -32.03
C SER A 734 12.31 3.88 -33.11
N THR A 735 13.06 2.81 -33.40
CA THR A 735 14.10 2.82 -34.44
C THR A 735 13.48 2.95 -35.82
N VAL A 736 12.37 2.26 -36.08
CA VAL A 736 11.60 2.39 -37.33
C VAL A 736 11.03 3.79 -37.47
N LEU A 737 10.38 4.31 -36.42
CA LEU A 737 9.83 5.66 -36.41
C LEU A 737 10.93 6.71 -36.61
N GLY A 738 12.11 6.54 -36.01
CA GLY A 738 13.26 7.42 -36.21
C GLY A 738 13.77 7.43 -37.65
N ALA A 739 13.91 6.26 -38.28
CA ALA A 739 14.33 6.16 -39.67
C ALA A 739 13.26 6.73 -40.63
N ILE A 740 11.98 6.47 -40.38
CA ILE A 740 10.86 7.02 -41.17
C ILE A 740 10.75 8.53 -40.98
N ASN A 741 10.97 9.05 -39.77
CA ASN A 741 10.96 10.47 -39.45
C ASN A 741 11.99 11.24 -40.29
N ASP A 742 13.22 10.74 -40.34
CA ASP A 742 14.26 11.32 -41.20
C ASP A 742 13.87 11.18 -42.68
N PHE A 743 13.52 9.97 -43.15
CA PHE A 743 13.15 9.69 -44.54
C PHE A 743 11.97 10.54 -45.06
N CYS A 744 10.98 10.81 -44.22
CA CYS A 744 9.75 11.54 -44.56
C CYS A 744 9.76 13.02 -44.15
N GLY A 745 10.87 13.53 -43.60
CA GLY A 745 11.00 14.94 -43.21
C GLY A 745 9.95 15.39 -42.17
N LEU A 746 9.57 14.51 -41.24
CA LEU A 746 8.47 14.76 -40.29
C LEU A 746 8.88 15.66 -39.11
N ASN A 747 10.19 15.87 -38.92
CA ASN A 747 10.79 16.75 -37.90
C ASN A 747 10.41 16.40 -36.45
N TRP A 748 10.13 15.13 -36.14
CA TRP A 748 9.95 14.69 -34.76
C TRP A 748 11.28 14.68 -34.02
N ASP A 749 11.28 15.13 -32.78
CA ASP A 749 12.41 14.97 -31.88
C ASP A 749 12.37 13.60 -31.18
N LYS A 750 13.36 13.32 -30.32
CA LYS A 750 13.43 12.06 -29.58
C LYS A 750 12.26 11.86 -28.61
N GLN A 751 11.67 12.95 -28.07
CA GLN A 751 10.52 12.87 -27.17
C GLN A 751 9.27 12.48 -27.96
N GLU A 752 9.01 13.15 -29.08
CA GLU A 752 7.87 12.82 -29.93
C GLU A 752 7.99 11.42 -30.55
N ILE A 753 9.19 10.95 -30.90
CA ILE A 753 9.42 9.55 -31.29
C ILE A 753 9.02 8.60 -30.16
N GLY A 754 9.38 8.92 -28.91
CA GLY A 754 8.98 8.15 -27.73
C GLY A 754 7.47 8.11 -27.53
N SER A 755 6.80 9.25 -27.56
CA SER A 755 5.33 9.38 -27.44
C SER A 755 4.60 8.64 -28.56
N ARG A 756 5.07 8.76 -29.82
CA ARG A 756 4.52 8.02 -30.96
C ARG A 756 4.77 6.52 -30.86
N THR A 757 5.89 6.11 -30.28
CA THR A 757 6.17 4.69 -30.00
C THR A 757 5.16 4.13 -29.00
N LEU A 758 4.83 4.87 -27.94
CA LEU A 758 3.81 4.44 -26.98
C LEU A 758 2.47 4.22 -27.68
N ILE A 759 2.05 5.15 -28.54
CA ILE A 759 0.81 5.03 -29.32
C ILE A 759 0.87 3.82 -30.24
N LEU A 760 1.96 3.64 -30.97
CA LEU A 760 2.18 2.47 -31.82
C LEU A 760 2.02 1.18 -31.02
N GLU A 761 2.61 1.10 -29.84
CA GLU A 761 2.53 -0.08 -28.98
C GLU A 761 1.09 -0.35 -28.50
N GLN A 762 0.36 0.70 -28.15
CA GLN A 762 -1.06 0.62 -27.79
C GLN A 762 -1.92 0.15 -28.98
N LEU A 763 -1.58 0.53 -30.22
CA LEU A 763 -2.25 0.04 -31.42
C LEU A 763 -1.96 -1.46 -31.70
N LEU A 764 -0.76 -1.93 -31.35
CA LEU A 764 -0.31 -3.30 -31.64
C LEU A 764 -0.62 -4.33 -30.55
N THR A 765 -0.65 -3.90 -29.29
CA THR A 765 -0.69 -4.81 -28.13
C THR A 765 -1.80 -4.44 -27.14
N THR A 766 -1.85 -5.14 -26.02
CA THR A 766 -2.81 -4.92 -24.93
C THR A 766 -2.27 -4.02 -23.81
N GLY A 767 -1.14 -3.33 -24.04
CA GLY A 767 -0.65 -2.29 -23.12
C GLY A 767 0.73 -2.60 -22.54
N GLY A 768 1.72 -1.79 -22.98
CA GLY A 768 3.03 -1.65 -22.34
C GLY A 768 3.17 -0.28 -21.68
N GLY A 769 4.17 -0.15 -20.81
CA GLY A 769 4.56 1.12 -20.21
C GLY A 769 5.45 1.95 -21.13
N TRP A 770 5.95 3.08 -20.63
CA TRP A 770 6.77 3.99 -21.43
C TRP A 770 8.29 3.76 -21.31
N GLN A 771 8.74 2.91 -20.39
CA GLN A 771 10.17 2.82 -20.08
C GLN A 771 11.03 2.28 -21.23
N ASP A 772 10.46 1.41 -22.09
CA ASP A 772 11.23 0.64 -23.07
C ASP A 772 11.74 1.54 -24.17
N GLN A 773 10.85 2.34 -24.77
CA GLN A 773 11.22 3.28 -25.83
C GLN A 773 12.22 4.32 -25.33
N TYR A 774 11.94 4.97 -24.20
CA TYR A 774 12.83 6.00 -23.66
C TYR A 774 14.15 5.40 -23.16
N GLY A 775 14.13 4.14 -22.72
CA GLY A 775 15.30 3.37 -22.32
C GLY A 775 16.32 3.18 -23.44
N GLY A 776 15.87 2.91 -24.67
CA GLY A 776 16.75 2.72 -25.84
C GLY A 776 16.97 3.97 -26.69
N VAL A 777 15.98 4.87 -26.78
CA VAL A 777 16.07 6.11 -27.59
C VAL A 777 17.07 7.10 -26.98
N LEU A 778 17.14 7.15 -25.66
CA LEU A 778 18.04 8.03 -24.91
C LEU A 778 19.25 7.25 -24.41
N GLN A 779 20.41 7.90 -24.39
CA GLN A 779 21.69 7.34 -23.99
C GLN A 779 21.83 7.13 -22.48
N GLY A 780 22.90 6.42 -22.10
CA GLY A 780 23.49 6.41 -20.77
C GLY A 780 22.60 5.83 -19.66
N VAL A 781 23.00 6.17 -18.44
CA VAL A 781 22.27 5.89 -17.20
C VAL A 781 21.33 7.05 -16.91
N LYS A 782 20.05 6.74 -16.63
CA LYS A 782 19.03 7.79 -16.48
C LYS A 782 17.89 7.39 -15.56
N LEU A 783 17.37 8.38 -14.85
CA LEU A 783 16.08 8.35 -14.19
C LEU A 783 15.05 9.02 -15.10
N LEU A 784 13.96 8.30 -15.36
CA LEU A 784 12.80 8.76 -16.13
C LEU A 784 11.62 8.92 -15.19
N GLN A 785 10.92 10.06 -15.27
CA GLN A 785 9.79 10.35 -14.38
C GLN A 785 8.60 10.97 -15.12
N THR A 786 7.41 10.41 -14.94
CA THR A 786 6.15 11.03 -15.39
C THR A 786 5.35 11.60 -14.23
N GLN A 787 4.40 12.47 -14.55
CA GLN A 787 3.40 12.96 -13.61
C GLN A 787 2.06 12.24 -13.84
N PRO A 788 1.14 12.26 -12.86
CA PRO A 788 -0.23 11.83 -13.08
C PRO A 788 -0.88 12.52 -14.29
N GLY A 789 -1.64 11.77 -15.08
CA GLY A 789 -2.39 12.28 -16.23
C GLY A 789 -2.15 11.47 -17.50
N TRP A 790 -2.83 11.86 -18.58
CA TRP A 790 -2.74 11.18 -19.87
C TRP A 790 -1.45 11.49 -20.63
N ASN A 791 -0.84 12.66 -20.40
CA ASN A 791 0.47 12.93 -20.97
C ASN A 791 1.55 12.14 -20.21
N GLN A 792 2.06 11.10 -20.84
CA GLN A 792 3.07 10.19 -20.29
C GLN A 792 4.45 10.42 -20.93
N GLU A 793 4.82 11.68 -21.12
CA GLU A 793 6.16 12.12 -21.53
C GLU A 793 7.08 12.24 -20.30
N PRO A 794 8.13 11.40 -20.18
CA PRO A 794 8.98 11.41 -19.01
C PRO A 794 9.98 12.56 -19.02
N MET A 795 10.09 13.23 -17.88
CA MET A 795 11.24 14.07 -17.56
C MET A 795 12.47 13.17 -17.36
N VAL A 796 13.59 13.56 -17.97
CA VAL A 796 14.83 12.78 -17.97
C VAL A 796 15.87 13.44 -17.06
N ARG A 797 16.50 12.64 -16.19
CA ARG A 797 17.67 13.04 -15.39
C ARG A 797 18.80 12.05 -15.63
N TRP A 798 19.86 12.51 -16.29
CA TRP A 798 21.05 11.70 -16.54
C TRP A 798 21.88 11.52 -15.26
N LEU A 799 22.45 10.33 -15.12
CA LEU A 799 23.23 9.89 -13.97
C LEU A 799 24.71 9.71 -14.34
N PRO A 800 25.64 9.79 -13.36
CA PRO A 800 27.04 9.47 -13.57
C PRO A 800 27.23 8.03 -14.05
N GLU A 801 28.12 7.85 -15.02
CA GLU A 801 28.36 6.54 -15.65
C GLU A 801 29.52 5.77 -15.01
N HIS A 802 30.20 6.36 -14.02
CA HIS A 802 31.44 5.84 -13.45
C HIS A 802 31.32 4.40 -12.93
N LEU A 803 30.19 4.07 -12.30
CA LEU A 803 29.90 2.72 -11.80
C LEU A 803 29.77 1.65 -12.89
N PHE A 804 29.61 2.06 -14.16
CA PHE A 804 29.44 1.15 -15.30
C PHE A 804 30.66 1.17 -16.24
N THR A 805 31.43 2.26 -16.26
CA THR A 805 32.54 2.46 -17.20
C THR A 805 33.92 2.26 -16.59
N ASN A 806 34.11 2.48 -15.28
CA ASN A 806 35.39 2.26 -14.61
C ASN A 806 35.80 0.78 -14.71
N ASP A 807 37.08 0.51 -15.00
CA ASP A 807 37.59 -0.86 -15.19
C ASP A 807 37.42 -1.79 -14.00
N GLU A 808 37.36 -1.26 -12.77
CA GLU A 808 37.08 -2.02 -11.56
C GLU A 808 35.65 -2.57 -11.56
N TYR A 809 34.66 -1.72 -11.82
CA TYR A 809 33.24 -2.07 -11.74
C TYR A 809 32.68 -2.64 -13.05
N ARG A 810 33.18 -2.19 -14.20
CA ARG A 810 32.74 -2.65 -15.54
C ARG A 810 32.82 -4.17 -15.68
N LYS A 811 33.84 -4.80 -15.11
CA LYS A 811 34.03 -6.26 -15.13
C LYS A 811 33.05 -7.01 -14.25
N CYS A 812 32.48 -6.33 -13.24
CA CYS A 812 31.53 -6.89 -12.30
C CYS A 812 30.10 -6.95 -12.85
N HIS A 813 29.80 -6.16 -13.90
CA HIS A 813 28.51 -6.21 -14.58
C HIS A 813 28.51 -7.31 -15.64
N LEU A 814 27.59 -8.26 -15.50
CA LEU A 814 27.52 -9.45 -16.35
C LEU A 814 26.13 -9.56 -16.99
N LEU A 815 26.11 -9.88 -18.28
CA LEU A 815 24.88 -10.16 -19.02
C LEU A 815 24.91 -11.59 -19.55
N TYR A 816 23.94 -12.39 -19.12
CA TYR A 816 23.85 -13.80 -19.46
C TYR A 816 22.52 -14.11 -20.12
N TYR A 817 22.54 -14.56 -21.38
CA TYR A 817 21.34 -15.07 -22.02
C TYR A 817 21.05 -16.47 -21.47
N THR A 818 19.89 -16.65 -20.84
CA THR A 818 19.55 -17.93 -20.20
C THR A 818 19.12 -19.00 -21.21
N GLY A 819 18.71 -18.61 -22.42
CA GLY A 819 18.10 -19.50 -23.41
C GLY A 819 16.69 -19.99 -23.05
N ILE A 820 16.18 -19.61 -21.87
CA ILE A 820 14.82 -19.90 -21.42
C ILE A 820 13.91 -18.82 -22.00
N THR A 821 12.93 -19.21 -22.81
CA THR A 821 11.97 -18.29 -23.42
C THR A 821 10.56 -18.62 -22.96
N ARG A 822 9.87 -17.64 -22.37
CA ARG A 822 8.43 -17.72 -22.04
C ARG A 822 7.73 -16.48 -22.57
N THR A 823 6.48 -16.62 -22.99
CA THR A 823 5.63 -15.50 -23.36
C THR A 823 5.24 -14.70 -22.13
N ALA A 824 5.79 -13.49 -21.99
CA ALA A 824 5.51 -12.56 -20.89
C ALA A 824 4.05 -12.01 -20.86
N LYS A 825 3.22 -12.36 -21.84
CA LYS A 825 1.84 -11.85 -21.98
C LYS A 825 0.94 -12.19 -20.78
N GLY A 826 1.13 -13.34 -20.14
CA GLY A 826 0.33 -13.75 -18.98
C GLY A 826 0.61 -12.90 -17.74
N ILE A 827 1.89 -12.63 -17.46
CA ILE A 827 2.35 -11.86 -16.30
C ILE A 827 1.87 -10.40 -16.40
N LEU A 828 2.05 -9.80 -17.59
CA LEU A 828 1.64 -8.42 -17.86
C LEU A 828 0.14 -8.20 -17.66
N ALA A 829 -0.69 -9.11 -18.17
CA ALA A 829 -2.14 -8.97 -18.06
C ALA A 829 -2.60 -9.04 -16.59
N GLU A 830 -2.04 -9.95 -15.79
CA GLU A 830 -2.46 -10.11 -14.40
C GLU A 830 -2.09 -8.92 -13.52
N ILE A 831 -0.85 -8.42 -13.63
CA ILE A 831 -0.42 -7.24 -12.88
C ILE A 831 -1.28 -6.02 -13.26
N VAL A 832 -1.55 -5.82 -14.55
CA VAL A 832 -2.36 -4.69 -15.03
C VAL A 832 -3.83 -4.81 -14.58
N ARG A 833 -4.40 -6.03 -14.54
CA ARG A 833 -5.73 -6.27 -13.94
C ARG A 833 -5.76 -5.86 -12.47
N SER A 834 -4.76 -6.25 -11.69
CA SER A 834 -4.66 -5.84 -10.27
C SER A 834 -4.55 -4.32 -10.12
N MET A 835 -3.84 -3.63 -11.02
CA MET A 835 -3.79 -2.16 -11.04
C MET A 835 -5.15 -1.54 -11.35
N PHE A 836 -5.89 -2.06 -12.32
CA PHE A 836 -7.25 -1.60 -12.64
C PHE A 836 -8.23 -1.78 -11.49
N LEU A 837 -8.08 -2.86 -10.74
CA LEU A 837 -8.89 -3.18 -9.58
C LEU A 837 -8.45 -2.43 -8.32
N ASN A 838 -7.44 -1.55 -8.40
CA ASN A 838 -6.85 -0.88 -7.25
C ASN A 838 -6.52 -1.86 -6.09
N SER A 839 -5.96 -3.04 -6.38
CA SER A 839 -5.56 -3.98 -5.32
C SER A 839 -4.62 -3.28 -4.33
N THR A 840 -4.97 -3.34 -3.05
CA THR A 840 -4.25 -2.64 -1.96
C THR A 840 -2.77 -3.00 -1.96
N GLU A 841 -2.48 -4.29 -2.02
CA GLU A 841 -1.12 -4.85 -1.92
C GLU A 841 -0.29 -4.45 -3.13
N HIS A 842 -0.85 -4.56 -4.34
CA HIS A 842 -0.16 -4.21 -5.58
C HIS A 842 0.10 -2.71 -5.66
N LEU A 843 -0.86 -1.85 -5.31
CA LEU A 843 -0.67 -0.41 -5.32
C LEU A 843 0.36 0.04 -4.29
N GLN A 844 0.35 -0.56 -3.09
CA GLN A 844 1.37 -0.29 -2.07
C GLN A 844 2.76 -0.69 -2.57
N LEU A 845 2.91 -1.89 -3.13
CA LEU A 845 4.18 -2.37 -3.69
C LEU A 845 4.67 -1.48 -4.84
N LEU A 846 3.80 -1.06 -5.76
CA LEU A 846 4.15 -0.13 -6.83
C LEU A 846 4.60 1.24 -6.29
N GLY A 847 3.94 1.74 -5.23
CA GLY A 847 4.39 2.93 -4.50
C GLY A 847 5.79 2.77 -3.93
N GLN A 848 6.09 1.63 -3.30
CA GLN A 848 7.42 1.29 -2.80
C GLN A 848 8.44 1.16 -3.93
N MET A 849 8.08 0.58 -5.08
CA MET A 849 8.96 0.47 -6.24
C MET A 849 9.29 1.84 -6.85
N LYS A 850 8.31 2.75 -6.87
CA LYS A 850 8.49 4.13 -7.33
C LYS A 850 9.46 4.91 -6.44
N GLN A 851 9.36 4.73 -5.12
CA GLN A 851 10.33 5.31 -4.17
C GLN A 851 11.69 4.63 -4.29
N HIS A 852 11.73 3.31 -4.42
CA HIS A 852 12.96 2.52 -4.57
C HIS A 852 13.78 2.93 -5.81
N ALA A 853 13.13 3.37 -6.88
CA ALA A 853 13.82 3.95 -8.04
C ALA A 853 14.61 5.23 -7.67
N LEU A 854 14.09 6.04 -6.73
CA LEU A 854 14.79 7.22 -6.21
C LEU A 854 15.95 6.82 -5.29
N ASP A 855 15.75 5.78 -4.48
CA ASP A 855 16.82 5.24 -3.62
C ASP A 855 18.02 4.77 -4.49
N LEU A 856 17.75 4.07 -5.60
CA LEU A 856 18.79 3.66 -6.56
C LEU A 856 19.43 4.86 -7.26
N TYR A 857 18.64 5.85 -7.66
CA TYR A 857 19.13 7.09 -8.25
C TYR A 857 20.14 7.78 -7.30
N ASP A 858 19.82 7.89 -6.01
CA ASP A 858 20.69 8.49 -5.01
C ASP A 858 21.97 7.67 -4.77
N ALA A 859 21.88 6.34 -4.76
CA ALA A 859 23.04 5.46 -4.62
C ALA A 859 24.03 5.60 -5.81
N ILE A 860 23.51 5.67 -7.03
CA ILE A 860 24.33 5.89 -8.24
C ILE A 860 24.97 7.27 -8.22
N LEU A 861 24.22 8.32 -7.85
CA LEU A 861 24.77 9.68 -7.71
C LEU A 861 25.95 9.76 -6.74
N ARG A 862 25.90 8.98 -5.64
CA ARG A 862 26.95 8.91 -4.63
C ARG A 862 28.11 7.99 -5.03
N ASN A 863 28.07 7.38 -6.23
CA ASN A 863 29.02 6.36 -6.68
C ASN A 863 29.18 5.20 -5.68
N ASN A 864 28.10 4.79 -5.02
CA ASN A 864 28.15 3.64 -4.11
C ASN A 864 27.81 2.35 -4.88
N PHE A 865 28.85 1.64 -5.34
CA PHE A 865 28.72 0.41 -6.13
C PHE A 865 28.02 -0.71 -5.36
N GLU A 866 28.40 -0.93 -4.10
CA GLU A 866 27.86 -2.01 -3.29
C GLU A 866 26.36 -1.81 -3.04
N GLU A 867 25.97 -0.60 -2.66
CA GLU A 867 24.56 -0.26 -2.44
C GLU A 867 23.75 -0.34 -3.73
N THR A 868 24.29 0.13 -4.86
CA THR A 868 23.67 -0.02 -6.18
C THR A 868 23.35 -1.48 -6.48
N GLY A 869 24.31 -2.39 -6.25
CA GLY A 869 24.12 -3.83 -6.43
C GLY A 869 23.03 -4.41 -5.52
N ARG A 870 23.01 -4.03 -4.23
CA ARG A 870 21.99 -4.47 -3.27
C ARG A 870 20.59 -3.93 -3.62
N LEU A 871 20.49 -2.70 -4.11
CA LEU A 871 19.21 -2.12 -4.54
C LEU A 871 18.67 -2.80 -5.81
N ILE A 872 19.54 -3.24 -6.73
CA ILE A 872 19.13 -4.09 -7.87
C ILE A 872 18.58 -5.44 -7.37
N ARG A 873 19.19 -6.02 -6.33
CA ARG A 873 18.67 -7.23 -5.66
C ARG A 873 17.29 -6.99 -5.04
N LYS A 874 17.07 -5.83 -4.42
CA LYS A 874 15.77 -5.44 -3.90
C LYS A 874 14.72 -5.31 -5.01
N THR A 875 15.08 -4.74 -6.16
CA THR A 875 14.18 -4.72 -7.33
C THR A 875 13.79 -6.12 -7.78
N TRP A 876 14.71 -7.08 -7.78
CA TRP A 876 14.38 -8.46 -8.11
C TRP A 876 13.38 -9.09 -7.16
N LYS A 877 13.51 -8.82 -5.85
CA LYS A 877 12.53 -9.26 -4.84
C LYS A 877 11.17 -8.61 -5.05
N GLN A 878 11.12 -7.30 -5.32
CA GLN A 878 9.87 -6.58 -5.58
C GLN A 878 9.16 -7.10 -6.84
N ASN A 879 9.89 -7.37 -7.92
CA ASN A 879 9.29 -7.95 -9.13
C ASN A 879 8.69 -9.35 -8.89
N GLN A 880 9.33 -10.17 -8.05
CA GLN A 880 8.78 -11.47 -7.64
C GLN A 880 7.55 -11.36 -6.74
N GLN A 881 7.47 -10.31 -5.91
CA GLN A 881 6.29 -10.01 -5.09
C GLN A 881 5.11 -9.53 -5.94
N LEU A 882 5.36 -8.80 -7.03
CA LEU A 882 4.31 -8.41 -7.99
C LEU A 882 3.71 -9.62 -8.71
N ASP A 883 4.54 -10.57 -9.15
CA ASP A 883 4.09 -11.79 -9.80
C ASP A 883 5.11 -12.92 -9.64
N ALA A 884 4.66 -14.05 -9.09
CA ALA A 884 5.49 -15.22 -8.87
C ALA A 884 6.02 -15.85 -10.18
N GLY A 885 5.33 -15.63 -11.30
CA GLY A 885 5.76 -16.05 -12.63
C GLY A 885 7.04 -15.35 -13.12
N THR A 886 7.48 -14.29 -12.43
CA THR A 886 8.75 -13.58 -12.70
C THR A 886 9.97 -14.50 -12.57
N ASN A 887 10.01 -15.38 -11.56
CA ASN A 887 11.15 -16.24 -11.26
C ASN A 887 10.75 -17.74 -11.27
N PRO A 888 10.59 -18.35 -12.46
CA PRO A 888 10.27 -19.77 -12.57
C PRO A 888 11.41 -20.63 -12.02
N GLU A 889 11.11 -21.87 -11.64
CA GLU A 889 12.05 -22.81 -11.01
C GLU A 889 13.38 -22.95 -11.77
N SER A 890 13.34 -22.94 -13.11
CA SER A 890 14.54 -23.00 -13.95
C SER A 890 15.46 -21.78 -13.83
N VAL A 891 14.90 -20.59 -13.61
CA VAL A 891 15.66 -19.35 -13.34
C VAL A 891 16.10 -19.32 -11.87
N ALA A 892 15.27 -19.77 -10.94
CA ALA A 892 15.63 -19.89 -9.53
C ALA A 892 16.84 -20.82 -9.34
N ALA A 893 16.83 -22.01 -9.96
CA ALA A 893 17.94 -22.95 -9.93
C ALA A 893 19.22 -22.39 -10.57
N LEU A 894 19.10 -21.52 -11.58
CA LEU A 894 20.24 -20.83 -12.19
C LEU A 894 20.85 -19.81 -11.23
N THR A 895 20.01 -18.96 -10.65
CA THR A 895 20.41 -17.86 -9.77
C THR A 895 20.98 -18.35 -8.43
N GLN A 896 20.43 -19.44 -7.87
CA GLN A 896 20.92 -20.05 -6.63
C GLN A 896 22.39 -20.50 -6.72
N LYS A 897 22.89 -20.88 -7.92
CA LYS A 897 24.28 -21.31 -8.13
C LYS A 897 25.32 -20.19 -8.00
N VAL A 898 24.88 -18.93 -8.10
CA VAL A 898 25.75 -17.75 -8.17
C VAL A 898 25.38 -16.70 -7.14
N ASP A 899 24.46 -17.01 -6.23
CA ASP A 899 23.86 -16.03 -5.34
C ASP A 899 24.86 -15.41 -4.36
N ASP A 900 25.74 -16.25 -3.81
CA ASP A 900 26.80 -15.87 -2.89
C ASP A 900 27.87 -14.97 -3.53
N LEU A 901 27.96 -14.96 -4.86
CA LEU A 901 28.94 -14.19 -5.64
C LEU A 901 28.39 -12.85 -6.14
N CYS A 902 27.07 -12.64 -6.06
CA CYS A 902 26.40 -11.46 -6.57
C CYS A 902 26.02 -10.49 -5.43
N LEU A 903 26.21 -9.19 -5.66
CA LEU A 903 25.53 -8.15 -4.89
C LEU A 903 24.04 -8.13 -5.21
N GLY A 904 23.71 -8.33 -6.49
CA GLY A 904 22.34 -8.44 -6.96
C GLY A 904 22.26 -8.92 -8.40
N TYR A 905 21.08 -9.36 -8.81
CA TYR A 905 20.78 -9.75 -10.17
C TYR A 905 19.28 -9.65 -10.42
N LYS A 906 18.88 -9.52 -11.68
CA LYS A 906 17.48 -9.53 -12.09
C LYS A 906 17.32 -9.93 -13.55
N LEU A 907 16.11 -10.35 -13.90
CA LEU A 907 15.67 -10.33 -15.30
C LEU A 907 15.33 -8.87 -15.68
N PRO A 908 15.91 -8.29 -16.75
CA PRO A 908 15.65 -6.90 -17.15
C PRO A 908 14.27 -6.59 -17.73
N GLY A 909 13.43 -7.61 -17.96
CA GLY A 909 12.09 -7.45 -18.53
C GLY A 909 11.01 -7.93 -17.57
N ALA A 910 9.81 -8.18 -18.11
CA ALA A 910 8.64 -8.63 -17.33
C ALA A 910 8.80 -9.96 -16.58
N GLY A 911 9.90 -10.71 -16.82
CA GLY A 911 10.22 -11.95 -16.10
C GLY A 911 9.94 -13.24 -16.89
N GLY A 912 10.15 -14.39 -16.26
CA GLY A 912 9.88 -15.71 -16.83
C GLY A 912 10.96 -16.30 -17.74
N GLY A 913 12.02 -15.54 -18.07
CA GLY A 913 13.14 -15.98 -18.92
C GLY A 913 13.88 -14.82 -19.58
N GLY A 914 14.68 -15.10 -20.61
CA GLY A 914 15.43 -14.10 -21.37
C GLY A 914 16.85 -13.88 -20.85
N TYR A 915 17.27 -12.62 -20.75
CA TYR A 915 18.57 -12.26 -20.18
C TYR A 915 18.52 -12.14 -18.66
N LEU A 916 19.60 -12.57 -18.01
CA LEU A 916 19.88 -12.32 -16.60
C LEU A 916 21.02 -11.31 -16.51
N TYR A 917 20.73 -10.17 -15.89
CA TYR A 917 21.72 -9.15 -15.55
C TYR A 917 22.19 -9.37 -14.11
N MET A 918 23.51 -9.39 -13.90
CA MET A 918 24.12 -9.66 -12.60
C MET A 918 25.18 -8.61 -12.29
N VAL A 919 25.25 -8.22 -11.02
CA VAL A 919 26.29 -7.37 -10.44
C VAL A 919 27.08 -8.23 -9.46
N ALA A 920 28.28 -8.64 -9.87
CA ALA A 920 29.20 -9.40 -9.02
C ALA A 920 29.75 -8.52 -7.88
N LYS A 921 30.17 -9.13 -6.78
CA LYS A 921 30.81 -8.44 -5.64
C LYS A 921 32.11 -7.72 -6.05
N ASP A 922 32.90 -8.40 -6.87
CA ASP A 922 34.21 -7.94 -7.33
C ASP A 922 34.59 -8.68 -8.64
N PRO A 923 35.73 -8.31 -9.29
CA PRO A 923 36.16 -8.96 -10.52
C PRO A 923 36.47 -10.45 -10.40
N GLU A 924 36.89 -10.93 -9.21
CA GLU A 924 37.17 -12.36 -8.99
C GLU A 924 35.87 -13.17 -8.93
N ALA A 925 34.88 -12.67 -8.20
CA ALA A 925 33.53 -13.21 -8.18
C ALA A 925 32.94 -13.26 -9.60
N ALA A 926 33.15 -12.22 -10.42
CA ALA A 926 32.69 -12.21 -11.81
C ALA A 926 33.31 -13.34 -12.66
N LEU A 927 34.60 -13.63 -12.50
CA LEU A 927 35.26 -14.76 -13.17
C LEU A 927 34.72 -16.12 -12.70
N ARG A 928 34.48 -16.26 -11.39
CA ARG A 928 33.87 -17.47 -10.83
C ARG A 928 32.45 -17.70 -11.37
N ILE A 929 31.62 -16.67 -11.43
CA ILE A 929 30.28 -16.72 -12.03
C ILE A 929 30.37 -17.20 -13.47
N ARG A 930 31.26 -16.62 -14.28
CA ARG A 930 31.48 -17.03 -15.67
C ARG A 930 31.83 -18.50 -15.78
N LYS A 931 32.76 -18.99 -14.95
CA LYS A 931 33.17 -20.39 -14.92
C LYS A 931 32.00 -21.31 -14.56
N ILE A 932 31.25 -21.01 -13.51
CA ILE A 932 30.13 -21.83 -13.03
C ILE A 932 29.05 -21.99 -14.12
N LEU A 933 28.64 -20.87 -14.73
CA LEU A 933 27.56 -20.86 -15.72
C LEU A 933 27.98 -21.45 -17.07
N MET A 934 29.25 -21.30 -17.47
CA MET A 934 29.77 -21.92 -18.70
C MET A 934 29.97 -23.44 -18.57
N GLN A 935 30.32 -23.92 -17.37
CA GLN A 935 30.45 -25.37 -17.12
C GLN A 935 29.10 -26.06 -16.96
N ASN A 936 28.07 -25.33 -16.52
CA ASN A 936 26.74 -25.87 -16.23
C ASN A 936 25.62 -25.04 -16.92
N PRO A 937 25.65 -24.89 -18.25
CA PRO A 937 24.65 -24.10 -18.94
C PRO A 937 23.28 -24.81 -18.85
N PRO A 938 22.17 -24.06 -18.65
CA PRO A 938 20.83 -24.64 -18.56
C PRO A 938 20.35 -25.24 -19.89
N ASN A 939 20.92 -24.81 -21.02
CA ASN A 939 20.63 -25.31 -22.37
C ASN A 939 21.74 -24.89 -23.34
N ASN A 940 21.68 -25.39 -24.57
CA ASN A 940 22.68 -25.12 -25.62
C ASN A 940 22.67 -23.69 -26.18
N ARG A 941 21.69 -22.85 -25.83
CA ARG A 941 21.62 -21.45 -26.26
C ARG A 941 22.23 -20.50 -25.24
N ALA A 942 22.38 -20.96 -24.00
CA ALA A 942 22.76 -20.12 -22.89
C ALA A 942 24.22 -19.68 -23.01
N ARG A 943 24.48 -18.37 -22.84
CA ARG A 943 25.79 -17.77 -23.10
C ARG A 943 25.93 -16.38 -22.49
N PHE A 944 27.17 -15.99 -22.20
CA PHE A 944 27.48 -14.59 -21.89
C PHE A 944 27.46 -13.74 -23.16
N VAL A 945 27.02 -12.50 -23.01
CA VAL A 945 27.07 -11.48 -24.05
C VAL A 945 27.83 -10.29 -23.49
N GLU A 946 28.73 -9.72 -24.27
CA GLU A 946 29.40 -8.50 -23.86
C GLU A 946 28.42 -7.33 -23.95
N MET A 947 28.42 -6.48 -22.92
CA MET A 947 27.64 -5.26 -22.92
C MET A 947 28.52 -4.06 -22.61
N SER A 948 28.19 -2.94 -23.24
CA SER A 948 28.77 -1.63 -22.99
C SER A 948 27.64 -0.61 -22.90
N LEU A 949 27.83 0.42 -22.09
CA LEU A 949 26.89 1.54 -22.02
C LEU A 949 26.88 2.28 -23.37
N SER A 950 25.71 2.66 -23.86
CA SER A 950 25.57 3.46 -25.09
C SER A 950 25.58 4.95 -24.76
N ASP A 951 26.43 5.72 -25.43
CA ASP A 951 26.58 7.17 -25.27
C ASP A 951 25.66 7.98 -26.20
N LYS A 952 24.95 7.34 -27.14
CA LYS A 952 24.16 8.03 -28.17
C LYS A 952 22.66 7.74 -28.18
N GLY A 953 22.23 6.57 -27.73
CA GLY A 953 20.82 6.15 -27.86
C GLY A 953 20.44 5.89 -29.32
N LEU A 954 19.22 6.26 -29.72
CA LEU A 954 18.81 6.21 -31.14
C LEU A 954 19.67 7.14 -32.00
N GLU A 955 20.27 6.58 -33.03
CA GLU A 955 21.00 7.29 -34.09
C GLU A 955 20.29 7.07 -35.44
N VAL A 956 20.23 8.11 -36.25
CA VAL A 956 19.79 8.05 -37.65
C VAL A 956 20.84 8.72 -38.51
N SER A 957 21.24 8.06 -39.59
CA SER A 957 22.24 8.56 -40.53
C SER A 957 21.82 8.28 -41.96
N ARG A 958 22.37 9.05 -42.91
CA ARG A 958 22.17 8.85 -44.35
C ARG A 958 23.50 8.44 -44.96
N SER A 959 23.47 7.50 -45.90
CA SER A 959 24.65 7.11 -46.69
C SER A 959 24.36 7.18 -48.17
#